data_AF-A0AAC9UMA0-F1
#
_entry.id   AF-A0AAC9UMA0-F1
#
_cell.length_a   1.000
_cell.length_b   1.000
_cell.length_c   1.000
_cell.angle_alpha   90.00
_cell.angle_beta   90.00
_cell.angle_gamma   90.00
#
_symmetry.space_group_name_H-M   'P 1'
#
loop_
_entity.id
_entity.type
_entity.pdbx_description
1 polymer ?
#
loop_
_entity_poly.entity_id
_entity_poly.type
_entity_poly.pdbx_seq_one_letter_code
_entity_poly.pdbx_strand_id
1 'polypeptide(L)'
;MSRFYAFARRHYTLGLSFLLPFGILFIYGLLRQVFPFGGQTILTVDLGQQYIDFYAFFRSTLLHHPETFFYSFAKGLGGDMLGVWAYYLMSPFNLIVLLTPGTWLSFGVWLLVLFKTGASGLSFAYYLKSNKLLHSWWLPTLSVVYALSGFAIANQFNVMWLDALVWLPLVVLGIDRLFTGRHFWLYPLSLAALLMSNYYMGYMVCLFVIAYFAWACAHYWQTWRHLWQSAARFISGSLLAGLLSAWLLLPTFFQLTQSKGQYTIQKIHWKFEYNPLKMLSKLVIGNFNFDQMPKGEPNIFVGSLVLICAILYFGTRKIAWQERLVALLVTIFLGVSMCYEPLDLLWHGMQFPVWYPYRFSYVVSFWLIVLAVQRLHQHPRFSWYQLLLPFLMLMAAFGYTAKHLKSFTALSPNQINLSIAFLLMTCLLLLLKKPLKRYYPLLLVLCVGGEMVTNATMSLNQISYVSQKDYADYTAHLQSAISAIPNKTAFQRIGKTFMRTKNDPMQADYFGGSHFNSMLEPSYPKFMGSIGEPAGDGAVADTNQTLFTDALLGYRYYLNNTSGQATIPLSTNKPDLARYNLLKKKDQIAIYQNPNALDLGFAASEKVLKHHVVANYPILEQNQIAADLVNSATEQPLFTLQFFNTVTYKNAKQKPKLNETFLRIDPKNPAHVIYTFTPTTSDPYYLTLGSSLEKNAVQVSLNGHTLQQYDTFRDTVVLNLTSNAIGQQQTVDLSFSKKEIWLQNINLYSLNYQALTHLTQQLRAHALKLNTFSNTTIKGTITIPQQNQVLMTTVPYAAGWHATVDGHPVKIKRGLKNFIAIPLKKGHHTVTLKYWPPYFYWGLTISLISAGFAIGGYYSYRYYRRRHLF
;
A
#
# COMPACT_ATOMS: atom_id res chain seq x y z
N MET A 1 -41.18 -32.13 3.88
CA MET A 1 -40.65 -30.74 3.88
C MET A 1 -39.29 -30.72 4.55
N SER A 2 -38.26 -30.29 3.83
CA SER A 2 -36.87 -30.74 3.99
C SER A 2 -36.13 -30.13 5.17
N ARG A 3 -35.11 -30.85 5.68
CA ARG A 3 -34.12 -30.37 6.67
C ARG A 3 -33.52 -29.02 6.27
N PHE A 4 -33.45 -28.72 4.97
CA PHE A 4 -33.02 -27.43 4.44
C PHE A 4 -33.98 -26.28 4.81
N TYR A 5 -35.30 -26.47 4.71
CA TYR A 5 -36.26 -25.42 5.08
C TYR A 5 -36.18 -25.08 6.59
N ALA A 6 -36.03 -26.10 7.43
CA ALA A 6 -35.83 -25.90 8.87
C ALA A 6 -34.49 -25.21 9.18
N PHE A 7 -33.41 -25.56 8.48
CA PHE A 7 -32.11 -24.89 8.59
C PHE A 7 -32.18 -23.43 8.14
N ALA A 8 -32.74 -23.17 6.95
CA ALA A 8 -32.93 -21.83 6.40
C ALA A 8 -33.75 -20.96 7.36
N ARG A 9 -34.89 -21.46 7.86
CA ARG A 9 -35.72 -20.74 8.83
C ARG A 9 -35.01 -20.47 10.17
N ARG A 10 -34.05 -21.30 10.57
CA ARG A 10 -33.25 -21.10 11.81
C ARG A 10 -32.08 -20.14 11.62
N HIS A 11 -31.57 -19.99 10.40
CA HIS A 11 -30.34 -19.26 10.09
C HIS A 11 -30.53 -18.07 9.14
N TYR A 12 -31.75 -17.77 8.69
CA TYR A 12 -32.01 -16.68 7.73
C TYR A 12 -31.49 -15.32 8.21
N THR A 13 -31.53 -15.03 9.52
CA THR A 13 -31.02 -13.77 10.07
C THR A 13 -29.50 -13.63 9.95
N LEU A 14 -28.76 -14.74 9.96
CA LEU A 14 -27.32 -14.73 9.64
C LEU A 14 -27.12 -14.48 8.14
N GLY A 15 -27.93 -15.11 7.28
CA GLY A 15 -27.91 -14.83 5.84
C GLY A 15 -28.19 -13.35 5.53
N LEU A 16 -29.20 -12.75 6.16
CA LEU A 16 -29.50 -11.33 6.05
C LEU A 16 -28.36 -10.44 6.58
N SER A 17 -27.65 -10.88 7.61
CA SER A 17 -26.50 -10.14 8.16
C SER A 17 -25.32 -10.06 7.18
N PHE A 18 -25.21 -11.02 6.25
CA PHE A 18 -24.32 -10.93 5.10
C PHE A 18 -24.92 -10.09 3.97
N LEU A 19 -26.16 -10.43 3.58
CA LEU A 19 -26.80 -9.90 2.36
C LEU A 19 -27.15 -8.42 2.43
N LEU A 20 -27.52 -7.88 3.60
CA LEU A 20 -27.88 -6.46 3.72
C LEU A 20 -26.68 -5.52 3.52
N PRO A 21 -25.56 -5.64 4.25
CA PRO A 21 -24.42 -4.75 4.02
C PRO A 21 -23.79 -4.98 2.63
N PHE A 22 -23.72 -6.22 2.15
CA PHE A 22 -23.35 -6.53 0.76
C PHE A 22 -24.28 -5.81 -0.23
N GLY A 23 -25.59 -5.99 -0.07
CA GLY A 23 -26.61 -5.47 -0.97
C GLY A 23 -26.66 -3.95 -1.00
N ILE A 24 -26.45 -3.28 0.14
CA ILE A 24 -26.38 -1.82 0.23
C ILE A 24 -25.24 -1.27 -0.65
N LEU A 25 -24.01 -1.81 -0.50
CA LEU A 25 -22.89 -1.35 -1.32
C LEU A 25 -23.01 -1.81 -2.78
N PHE A 26 -23.61 -2.97 -3.03
CA PHE A 26 -23.88 -3.44 -4.38
C PHE A 26 -24.86 -2.51 -5.10
N ILE A 27 -26.00 -2.19 -4.48
CA ILE A 27 -27.00 -1.24 -5.01
C ILE A 27 -26.38 0.15 -5.18
N TYR A 28 -25.57 0.61 -4.22
CA TYR A 28 -24.82 1.86 -4.38
C TYR A 28 -23.95 1.83 -5.65
N GLY A 29 -23.16 0.76 -5.85
CA GLY A 29 -22.34 0.60 -7.05
C GLY A 29 -23.18 0.53 -8.34
N LEU A 30 -24.34 -0.13 -8.32
CA LEU A 30 -25.28 -0.12 -9.45
C LEU A 30 -25.74 1.29 -9.79
N LEU A 31 -26.18 2.07 -8.79
CA LEU A 31 -26.62 3.45 -8.97
C LEU A 31 -25.48 4.37 -9.43
N ARG A 32 -24.24 4.04 -9.07
CA ARG A 32 -23.02 4.73 -9.52
C ARG A 32 -22.44 4.18 -10.82
N GLN A 33 -23.14 3.25 -11.48
CA GLN A 33 -22.72 2.66 -12.76
C GLN A 33 -21.32 2.03 -12.71
N VAL A 34 -20.99 1.37 -11.60
CA VAL A 34 -19.73 0.62 -11.44
C VAL A 34 -19.72 -0.56 -12.42
N PHE A 35 -18.62 -0.72 -13.16
CA PHE A 35 -18.41 -1.80 -14.11
C PHE A 35 -18.70 -3.18 -13.48
N PRO A 36 -19.48 -4.07 -14.13
CA PRO A 36 -19.88 -4.04 -15.55
C PRO A 36 -21.17 -3.29 -15.87
N PHE A 37 -21.83 -2.68 -14.88
CA PHE A 37 -23.14 -2.02 -15.08
C PHE A 37 -23.02 -0.61 -15.68
N GLY A 38 -21.80 -0.11 -15.83
CA GLY A 38 -21.48 1.08 -16.61
C GLY A 38 -19.97 1.36 -16.64
N GLY A 39 -19.61 2.62 -16.91
CA GLY A 39 -18.22 3.02 -17.21
C GLY A 39 -17.36 3.43 -16.00
N GLN A 40 -17.85 3.30 -14.77
CA GLN A 40 -17.14 3.74 -13.56
C GLN A 40 -16.42 2.57 -12.87
N THR A 41 -15.39 2.85 -12.09
CA THR A 41 -14.75 1.86 -11.20
C THR A 41 -14.78 2.33 -9.75
N ILE A 42 -14.27 1.50 -8.85
CA ILE A 42 -13.95 1.91 -7.47
C ILE A 42 -12.48 2.30 -7.28
N LEU A 43 -11.69 2.34 -8.36
CA LEU A 43 -10.26 2.61 -8.29
C LEU A 43 -10.04 4.08 -7.95
N THR A 44 -9.42 4.33 -6.80
CA THR A 44 -9.09 5.68 -6.31
C THR A 44 -7.82 5.59 -5.47
N VAL A 45 -7.05 6.69 -5.38
CA VAL A 45 -5.82 6.80 -4.58
C VAL A 45 -4.96 5.52 -4.68
N ASP A 46 -4.58 4.91 -3.55
CA ASP A 46 -3.72 3.72 -3.52
C ASP A 46 -4.38 2.50 -4.18
N LEU A 47 -5.71 2.38 -4.16
CA LEU A 47 -6.39 1.28 -4.86
C LEU A 47 -6.16 1.34 -6.37
N GLY A 48 -6.22 2.55 -6.94
CA GLY A 48 -5.96 2.76 -8.36
C GLY A 48 -4.47 2.85 -8.72
N GLN A 49 -3.62 3.32 -7.79
CA GLN A 49 -2.20 3.58 -8.04
C GLN A 49 -1.27 2.43 -7.65
N GLN A 50 -1.75 1.46 -6.87
CA GLN A 50 -0.91 0.41 -6.29
C GLN A 50 -1.63 -0.94 -6.12
N TYR A 51 -2.78 -0.98 -5.44
CA TYR A 51 -3.36 -2.27 -5.02
C TYR A 51 -3.89 -3.08 -6.19
N ILE A 52 -4.50 -2.44 -7.19
CA ILE A 52 -4.98 -3.11 -8.40
C ILE A 52 -3.84 -3.87 -9.11
N ASP A 53 -2.63 -3.31 -9.10
CA ASP A 53 -1.44 -3.90 -9.70
C ASP A 53 -0.93 -5.08 -8.89
N PHE A 54 -1.02 -4.99 -7.56
CA PHE A 54 -0.72 -6.12 -6.68
C PHE A 54 -1.72 -7.27 -6.86
N TYR A 55 -3.00 -6.99 -7.13
CA TYR A 55 -3.97 -8.05 -7.46
C TYR A 55 -3.72 -8.66 -8.84
N ALA A 56 -3.25 -7.89 -9.81
CA ALA A 56 -2.81 -8.43 -11.09
C ALA A 56 -1.59 -9.35 -10.91
N PHE A 57 -0.62 -8.91 -10.11
CA PHE A 57 0.54 -9.70 -9.72
C PHE A 57 0.18 -10.97 -8.94
N PHE A 58 -0.78 -10.89 -8.01
CA PHE A 58 -1.32 -12.06 -7.30
C PHE A 58 -1.85 -13.12 -8.26
N ARG A 59 -2.59 -12.70 -9.29
CA ARG A 59 -3.10 -13.59 -10.34
C ARG A 59 -1.95 -14.23 -11.12
N SER A 60 -0.98 -13.45 -11.57
CA SER A 60 0.20 -13.97 -12.28
C SER A 60 0.99 -14.97 -11.40
N THR A 61 1.23 -14.65 -10.13
CA THR A 61 1.95 -15.52 -9.20
C THR A 61 1.27 -16.89 -9.07
N LEU A 62 -0.04 -16.92 -8.83
CA LEU A 62 -0.75 -18.19 -8.60
C LEU A 62 -1.02 -18.99 -9.87
N LEU A 63 -1.19 -18.32 -11.02
CA LEU A 63 -1.56 -18.98 -12.28
C LEU A 63 -0.36 -19.35 -13.15
N HIS A 64 0.76 -18.62 -13.03
CA HIS A 64 1.87 -18.71 -13.98
C HIS A 64 3.25 -18.78 -13.32
N HIS A 65 3.51 -17.99 -12.28
CA HIS A 65 4.86 -17.79 -11.72
C HIS A 65 4.91 -17.94 -10.19
N PRO A 66 4.70 -19.15 -9.63
CA PRO A 66 4.59 -19.35 -8.18
C PRO A 66 5.86 -18.98 -7.41
N GLU A 67 7.03 -19.02 -8.06
CA GLU A 67 8.29 -18.63 -7.44
C GLU A 67 8.36 -17.13 -7.12
N THR A 68 7.54 -16.30 -7.78
CA THR A 68 7.45 -14.85 -7.49
C THR A 68 6.86 -14.54 -6.13
N PHE A 69 6.31 -15.54 -5.44
CA PHE A 69 5.89 -15.44 -4.04
C PHE A 69 7.05 -15.03 -3.11
N PHE A 70 8.27 -15.44 -3.42
CA PHE A 70 9.46 -15.18 -2.59
C PHE A 70 10.27 -13.97 -3.06
N TYR A 71 10.49 -13.84 -4.37
CA TYR A 71 11.28 -12.76 -4.96
C TYR A 71 10.74 -12.45 -6.34
N SER A 72 10.70 -11.18 -6.77
CA SER A 72 10.20 -10.82 -8.09
C SER A 72 11.05 -9.72 -8.75
N PHE A 73 11.41 -9.93 -10.02
CA PHE A 73 12.05 -8.92 -10.87
C PHE A 73 11.08 -7.88 -11.44
N ALA A 74 9.77 -8.01 -11.16
CA ALA A 74 8.77 -6.96 -11.41
C ALA A 74 8.65 -5.98 -10.22
N LYS A 75 9.29 -6.26 -9.07
CA LYS A 75 9.42 -5.33 -7.93
C LYS A 75 10.60 -4.39 -8.17
N GLY A 76 10.43 -3.42 -9.06
CA GLY A 76 11.52 -2.56 -9.53
C GLY A 76 12.63 -3.39 -10.16
N LEU A 77 13.91 -3.12 -9.84
CA LEU A 77 15.00 -3.96 -10.36
C LEU A 77 15.03 -5.38 -9.78
N GLY A 78 14.21 -5.69 -8.77
CA GLY A 78 14.13 -6.99 -8.12
C GLY A 78 14.16 -6.85 -6.60
N GLY A 79 13.32 -7.60 -5.89
CA GLY A 79 13.35 -7.59 -4.44
C GLY A 79 12.48 -8.64 -3.77
N ASP A 80 12.56 -8.67 -2.45
CA ASP A 80 11.86 -9.63 -1.60
C ASP A 80 10.35 -9.35 -1.59
N MET A 81 9.54 -10.41 -1.64
CA MET A 81 8.09 -10.33 -1.76
C MET A 81 7.33 -10.74 -0.49
N LEU A 82 7.90 -11.48 0.47
CA LEU A 82 7.10 -12.00 1.59
C LEU A 82 6.47 -10.89 2.45
N GLY A 83 7.15 -9.77 2.67
CA GLY A 83 6.57 -8.61 3.37
C GLY A 83 5.45 -7.93 2.58
N VAL A 84 5.55 -7.92 1.23
CA VAL A 84 4.49 -7.44 0.35
C VAL A 84 3.27 -8.35 0.47
N TRP A 85 3.48 -9.67 0.45
CA TRP A 85 2.43 -10.65 0.64
C TRP A 85 1.73 -10.50 1.99
N ALA A 86 2.51 -10.45 3.08
CA ALA A 86 1.99 -10.37 4.45
C ALA A 86 1.16 -9.11 4.73
N TYR A 87 1.43 -8.01 4.03
CA TYR A 87 0.66 -6.78 4.18
C TYR A 87 -0.52 -6.67 3.20
N TYR A 88 -0.33 -7.06 1.94
CA TYR A 88 -1.29 -6.76 0.86
C TYR A 88 -2.08 -7.97 0.35
N LEU A 89 -1.48 -9.16 0.29
CA LEU A 89 -1.96 -10.23 -0.61
C LEU A 89 -2.38 -11.53 0.07
N MET A 90 -2.09 -11.72 1.36
CA MET A 90 -2.38 -12.96 2.09
C MET A 90 -3.86 -13.16 2.49
N SER A 91 -4.75 -12.23 2.11
CA SER A 91 -6.18 -12.35 2.34
C SER A 91 -6.78 -13.54 1.57
N PRO A 92 -7.53 -14.45 2.23
CA PRO A 92 -8.15 -15.59 1.55
C PRO A 92 -9.24 -15.16 0.55
N PHE A 93 -9.84 -13.97 0.74
CA PHE A 93 -10.81 -13.42 -0.21
C PHE A 93 -10.18 -13.12 -1.57
N ASN A 94 -8.87 -12.90 -1.64
CA ASN A 94 -8.18 -12.53 -2.88
C ASN A 94 -8.32 -13.59 -3.98
N LEU A 95 -8.65 -14.84 -3.63
CA LEU A 95 -9.00 -15.88 -4.61
C LEU A 95 -10.15 -15.47 -5.55
N ILE A 96 -11.04 -14.55 -5.15
CA ILE A 96 -12.12 -14.02 -6.00
C ILE A 96 -11.54 -13.34 -7.26
N VAL A 97 -10.38 -12.68 -7.17
CA VAL A 97 -9.80 -11.99 -8.35
C VAL A 97 -9.30 -12.96 -9.42
N LEU A 98 -9.10 -14.24 -9.08
CA LEU A 98 -8.77 -15.29 -10.05
C LEU A 98 -9.93 -15.55 -11.02
N LEU A 99 -11.17 -15.25 -10.61
CA LEU A 99 -12.38 -15.43 -11.43
C LEU A 99 -12.55 -14.34 -12.51
N THR A 100 -11.74 -13.27 -12.47
CA THR A 100 -11.84 -12.15 -13.41
C THR A 100 -10.60 -12.03 -14.28
N PRO A 101 -10.72 -11.85 -15.61
CA PRO A 101 -9.59 -11.53 -16.48
C PRO A 101 -9.01 -10.14 -16.18
N GLY A 102 -7.79 -9.84 -16.67
CA GLY A 102 -7.03 -8.63 -16.28
C GLY A 102 -7.75 -7.29 -16.55
N THR A 103 -8.48 -7.19 -17.67
CA THR A 103 -9.29 -6.00 -18.00
C THR A 103 -10.55 -5.84 -17.14
N TRP A 104 -11.01 -6.92 -16.51
CA TRP A 104 -12.15 -6.94 -15.57
C TRP A 104 -11.70 -6.93 -14.11
N LEU A 105 -10.40 -6.74 -13.85
CA LEU A 105 -9.87 -6.84 -12.50
C LEU A 105 -10.48 -5.79 -11.55
N SER A 106 -10.83 -4.61 -12.08
CA SER A 106 -11.58 -3.58 -11.33
C SER A 106 -12.90 -4.12 -10.77
N PHE A 107 -13.63 -4.96 -11.53
CA PHE A 107 -14.83 -5.65 -11.07
C PHE A 107 -14.51 -6.71 -10.02
N GLY A 108 -13.46 -7.52 -10.22
CA GLY A 108 -13.03 -8.53 -9.25
C GLY A 108 -12.68 -7.91 -7.90
N VAL A 109 -12.01 -6.76 -7.91
CA VAL A 109 -11.68 -6.00 -6.70
C VAL A 109 -12.91 -5.36 -6.05
N TRP A 110 -13.89 -4.89 -6.84
CA TRP A 110 -15.17 -4.46 -6.27
C TRP A 110 -15.92 -5.61 -5.60
N LEU A 111 -15.94 -6.81 -6.19
CA LEU A 111 -16.47 -8.00 -5.54
C LEU A 111 -15.75 -8.31 -4.22
N LEU A 112 -14.41 -8.18 -4.15
CA LEU A 112 -13.69 -8.34 -2.88
C LEU A 112 -14.24 -7.43 -1.78
N VAL A 113 -14.45 -6.15 -2.08
CA VAL A 113 -14.99 -5.18 -1.12
C VAL A 113 -16.39 -5.60 -0.66
N LEU A 114 -17.27 -5.99 -1.59
CA LEU A 114 -18.62 -6.44 -1.27
C LEU A 114 -18.63 -7.70 -0.40
N PHE A 115 -17.86 -8.73 -0.77
CA PHE A 115 -17.79 -9.99 -0.01
C PHE A 115 -17.18 -9.80 1.37
N LYS A 116 -16.13 -8.99 1.52
CA LYS A 116 -15.55 -8.68 2.83
C LYS A 116 -16.51 -7.87 3.71
N THR A 117 -17.28 -6.97 3.11
CA THR A 117 -18.32 -6.19 3.81
C THR A 117 -19.48 -7.07 4.26
N GLY A 118 -19.95 -8.00 3.42
CA GLY A 118 -20.92 -9.01 3.82
C GLY A 118 -20.38 -9.93 4.93
N ALA A 119 -19.14 -10.38 4.79
CA ALA A 119 -18.49 -11.28 5.74
C ALA A 119 -18.25 -10.61 7.10
N SER A 120 -17.94 -9.31 7.14
CA SER A 120 -17.79 -8.56 8.39
C SER A 120 -19.13 -8.49 9.14
N GLY A 121 -20.23 -8.19 8.42
CA GLY A 121 -21.58 -8.25 8.97
C GLY A 121 -21.95 -9.66 9.50
N LEU A 122 -21.69 -10.70 8.71
CA LEU A 122 -21.94 -12.09 9.11
C LEU A 122 -21.13 -12.50 10.35
N SER A 123 -19.85 -12.16 10.40
CA SER A 123 -18.97 -12.48 11.53
C SER A 123 -19.47 -11.83 12.82
N PHE A 124 -19.94 -10.57 12.74
CA PHE A 124 -20.51 -9.86 13.87
C PHE A 124 -21.84 -10.47 14.32
N ALA A 125 -22.74 -10.80 13.40
CA ALA A 125 -23.97 -11.53 13.73
C ALA A 125 -23.68 -12.90 14.36
N TYR A 126 -22.65 -13.61 13.87
CA TYR A 126 -22.24 -14.89 14.44
C TYR A 126 -21.73 -14.74 15.87
N TYR A 127 -20.95 -13.69 16.16
CA TYR A 127 -20.56 -13.31 17.53
C TYR A 127 -21.78 -13.10 18.43
N LEU A 128 -22.71 -12.23 18.02
CA LEU A 128 -23.92 -11.92 18.78
C LEU A 128 -24.79 -13.16 19.07
N LYS A 129 -25.05 -13.98 18.03
CA LYS A 129 -25.88 -15.19 18.13
C LYS A 129 -25.21 -16.26 18.98
N SER A 130 -23.89 -16.44 18.83
CA SER A 130 -23.14 -17.49 19.54
C SER A 130 -23.08 -17.25 21.05
N ASN A 131 -22.90 -15.99 21.46
CA ASN A 131 -22.91 -15.59 22.87
C ASN A 131 -24.34 -15.38 23.41
N LYS A 132 -25.38 -15.64 22.60
CA LYS A 132 -26.79 -15.42 22.95
C LYS A 132 -27.08 -13.99 23.42
N LEU A 133 -26.31 -13.01 22.95
CA LEU A 133 -26.47 -11.61 23.32
C LEU A 133 -27.75 -11.05 22.70
N LEU A 134 -27.92 -11.23 21.39
CA LEU A 134 -29.07 -10.72 20.65
C LEU A 134 -29.52 -11.73 19.59
N HIS A 135 -30.80 -11.65 19.22
CA HIS A 135 -31.47 -12.63 18.36
C HIS A 135 -32.36 -11.93 17.33
N SER A 136 -32.87 -12.70 16.37
CA SER A 136 -33.85 -12.23 15.37
C SER A 136 -33.31 -11.02 14.59
N TRP A 137 -34.10 -9.95 14.45
CA TRP A 137 -33.79 -8.78 13.64
C TRP A 137 -32.65 -7.89 14.18
N TRP A 138 -32.28 -8.02 15.46
CA TRP A 138 -31.12 -7.31 15.99
C TRP A 138 -29.81 -7.73 15.33
N LEU A 139 -29.71 -8.99 14.89
CA LEU A 139 -28.55 -9.52 14.19
C LEU A 139 -28.27 -8.74 12.89
N PRO A 140 -29.17 -8.72 11.89
CA PRO A 140 -28.96 -7.95 10.67
C PRO A 140 -28.83 -6.45 10.92
N THR A 141 -29.59 -5.86 11.85
CA THR A 141 -29.51 -4.42 12.14
C THR A 141 -28.12 -3.99 12.59
N LEU A 142 -27.55 -4.66 13.60
CA LEU A 142 -26.22 -4.27 14.11
C LEU A 142 -25.09 -4.73 13.19
N SER A 143 -25.33 -5.75 12.36
CA SER A 143 -24.38 -6.15 11.31
C SER A 143 -24.20 -5.07 10.26
N VAL A 144 -25.28 -4.41 9.84
CA VAL A 144 -25.23 -3.24 8.94
C VAL A 144 -24.45 -2.10 9.59
N VAL A 145 -24.68 -1.81 10.87
CA VAL A 145 -23.94 -0.78 11.60
C VAL A 145 -22.43 -1.06 11.63
N TYR A 146 -22.04 -2.29 11.96
CA TYR A 146 -20.64 -2.67 12.04
C TYR A 146 -19.96 -2.63 10.65
N ALA A 147 -20.57 -3.31 9.68
CA ALA A 147 -20.02 -3.46 8.33
C ALA A 147 -19.95 -2.14 7.54
N LEU A 148 -20.82 -1.18 7.85
CA LEU A 148 -20.87 0.14 7.20
C LEU A 148 -20.48 1.29 8.14
N SER A 149 -19.78 0.98 9.24
CA SER A 149 -19.26 1.98 10.17
C SER A 149 -18.39 3.04 9.47
N GLY A 150 -18.19 4.19 10.11
CA GLY A 150 -17.41 5.29 9.56
C GLY A 150 -16.03 4.86 9.09
N PHE A 151 -15.32 4.04 9.88
CA PHE A 151 -14.05 3.45 9.45
C PHE A 151 -14.19 2.58 8.21
N ALA A 152 -15.17 1.66 8.19
CA ALA A 152 -15.35 0.71 7.11
C ALA A 152 -15.61 1.41 5.76
N ILE A 153 -16.45 2.44 5.77
CA ILE A 153 -16.74 3.24 4.57
C ILE A 153 -15.54 4.11 4.16
N ALA A 154 -14.93 4.83 5.11
CA ALA A 154 -13.81 5.72 4.82
C ALA A 154 -12.58 4.97 4.28
N ASN A 155 -12.44 3.68 4.58
CA ASN A 155 -11.29 2.87 4.21
C ASN A 155 -11.65 1.67 3.32
N GLN A 156 -12.83 1.62 2.70
CA GLN A 156 -13.23 0.46 1.89
C GLN A 156 -12.29 0.18 0.71
N PHE A 157 -11.61 1.21 0.20
CA PHE A 157 -10.62 1.10 -0.88
C PHE A 157 -9.25 0.59 -0.39
N ASN A 158 -8.99 0.61 0.92
CA ASN A 158 -7.88 -0.11 1.56
C ASN A 158 -8.30 -1.57 1.80
N VAL A 159 -8.51 -2.31 0.71
CA VAL A 159 -9.23 -3.60 0.69
C VAL A 159 -8.63 -4.67 1.62
N MET A 160 -7.30 -4.64 1.86
CA MET A 160 -6.60 -5.54 2.79
C MET A 160 -6.91 -5.26 4.27
N TRP A 161 -7.38 -4.05 4.62
CA TRP A 161 -7.75 -3.72 6.00
C TRP A 161 -9.12 -4.30 6.39
N LEU A 162 -9.98 -4.55 5.41
CA LEU A 162 -11.32 -5.11 5.64
C LEU A 162 -11.27 -6.52 6.23
N ASP A 163 -10.16 -7.25 6.08
CA ASP A 163 -9.98 -8.57 6.72
C ASP A 163 -10.03 -8.46 8.24
N ALA A 164 -9.52 -7.37 8.81
CA ALA A 164 -9.59 -7.13 10.25
C ALA A 164 -11.05 -7.00 10.72
N LEU A 165 -11.93 -6.40 9.91
CA LEU A 165 -13.35 -6.30 10.23
C LEU A 165 -14.04 -7.67 10.22
N VAL A 166 -13.59 -8.62 9.40
CA VAL A 166 -14.12 -9.98 9.36
C VAL A 166 -13.62 -10.81 10.55
N TRP A 167 -12.34 -10.70 10.90
CA TRP A 167 -11.75 -11.53 11.94
C TRP A 167 -11.99 -11.02 13.36
N LEU A 168 -12.05 -9.70 13.58
CA LEU A 168 -12.18 -9.11 14.91
C LEU A 168 -13.36 -9.68 15.74
N PRO A 169 -14.58 -9.81 15.20
CA PRO A 169 -15.69 -10.38 15.98
C PRO A 169 -15.46 -11.86 16.35
N LEU A 170 -14.73 -12.62 15.53
CA LEU A 170 -14.40 -14.01 15.80
C LEU A 170 -13.29 -14.15 16.85
N VAL A 171 -12.30 -13.25 16.83
CA VAL A 171 -11.26 -13.16 17.87
C VAL A 171 -11.91 -12.86 19.22
N VAL A 172 -12.79 -11.86 19.27
CA VAL A 172 -13.52 -11.47 20.47
C VAL A 172 -14.45 -12.58 20.96
N LEU A 173 -15.18 -13.25 20.07
CA LEU A 173 -15.95 -14.45 20.40
C LEU A 173 -15.06 -15.55 21.00
N GLY A 174 -13.84 -15.72 20.48
CA GLY A 174 -12.84 -16.62 21.01
C GLY A 174 -12.49 -16.30 22.46
N ILE A 175 -12.24 -15.02 22.76
CA ILE A 175 -11.89 -14.54 24.11
C ILE A 175 -13.03 -14.83 25.10
N ASP A 176 -14.27 -14.48 24.75
CA ASP A 176 -15.44 -14.74 25.60
C ASP A 176 -15.57 -16.22 25.94
N ARG A 177 -15.30 -17.09 24.96
CA ARG A 177 -15.37 -18.54 25.15
C ARG A 177 -14.28 -19.08 26.10
N LEU A 178 -13.17 -18.38 26.29
CA LEU A 178 -12.13 -18.78 27.26
C LEU A 178 -12.65 -18.81 28.69
N PHE A 179 -13.62 -17.94 29.03
CA PHE A 179 -14.33 -17.88 30.31
C PHE A 179 -15.42 -18.94 30.48
N THR A 180 -15.70 -19.75 29.47
CA THR A 180 -16.62 -20.89 29.62
C THR A 180 -15.90 -22.23 29.56
N GLY A 181 -14.60 -22.22 29.27
CA GLY A 181 -13.79 -23.42 29.02
C GLY A 181 -14.16 -24.19 27.75
N ARG A 182 -15.10 -23.68 26.94
CA ARG A 182 -15.57 -24.33 25.71
C ARG A 182 -14.82 -23.74 24.51
N HIS A 183 -14.35 -24.60 23.59
CA HIS A 183 -13.77 -24.18 22.30
C HIS A 183 -12.56 -23.23 22.37
N PHE A 184 -11.54 -23.58 23.19
CA PHE A 184 -10.24 -22.88 23.26
C PHE A 184 -9.71 -22.42 21.89
N TRP A 185 -9.76 -23.32 20.89
CA TRP A 185 -9.19 -23.12 19.55
C TRP A 185 -9.73 -21.94 18.75
N LEU A 186 -10.92 -21.43 19.05
CA LEU A 186 -11.47 -20.32 18.27
C LEU A 186 -10.59 -19.07 18.39
N TYR A 187 -10.10 -18.77 19.60
CA TYR A 187 -9.26 -17.59 19.85
C TYR A 187 -7.91 -17.65 19.10
N PRO A 188 -7.02 -18.64 19.33
CA PRO A 188 -5.72 -18.67 18.68
C PRO A 188 -5.82 -18.80 17.16
N LEU A 189 -6.80 -19.56 16.63
CA LEU A 189 -6.91 -19.76 15.18
C LEU A 189 -7.44 -18.50 14.47
N SER A 190 -8.42 -17.80 15.03
CA SER A 190 -8.90 -16.55 14.44
C SER A 190 -7.87 -15.43 14.55
N LEU A 191 -7.11 -15.36 15.64
CA LEU A 191 -6.02 -14.40 15.78
C LEU A 191 -4.86 -14.72 14.83
N ALA A 192 -4.48 -15.99 14.67
CA ALA A 192 -3.48 -16.40 13.69
C ALA A 192 -3.93 -16.08 12.25
N ALA A 193 -5.19 -16.36 11.92
CA ALA A 193 -5.75 -16.04 10.61
C ALA A 193 -5.73 -14.54 10.32
N LEU A 194 -6.03 -13.71 11.32
CA LEU A 194 -5.91 -12.25 11.21
C LEU A 194 -4.46 -11.82 10.99
N LEU A 195 -3.53 -12.28 11.82
CA LEU A 195 -2.10 -11.94 11.72
C LEU A 195 -1.50 -12.36 10.36
N MET A 196 -1.97 -13.48 9.80
CA MET A 196 -1.56 -13.93 8.48
C MET A 196 -2.24 -13.15 7.34
N SER A 197 -3.50 -12.78 7.49
CA SER A 197 -4.23 -12.02 6.47
C SER A 197 -3.70 -10.59 6.35
N ASN A 198 -3.40 -9.95 7.50
CA ASN A 198 -2.81 -8.62 7.57
C ASN A 198 -2.12 -8.41 8.93
N TYR A 199 -0.79 -8.50 8.97
CA TYR A 199 -0.06 -8.38 10.23
C TYR A 199 -0.20 -6.99 10.89
N TYR A 200 -0.38 -5.94 10.09
CA TYR A 200 -0.40 -4.55 10.57
C TYR A 200 -1.70 -4.25 11.32
N MET A 201 -2.85 -4.59 10.72
CA MET A 201 -4.14 -4.50 11.42
C MET A 201 -4.21 -5.52 12.56
N GLY A 202 -3.61 -6.70 12.38
CA GLY A 202 -3.51 -7.72 13.42
C GLY A 202 -2.75 -7.26 14.67
N TYR A 203 -1.66 -6.51 14.50
CA TYR A 203 -0.94 -5.87 15.61
C TYR A 203 -1.85 -4.96 16.44
N MET A 204 -2.66 -4.12 15.77
CA MET A 204 -3.64 -3.27 16.46
C MET A 204 -4.68 -4.11 17.21
N VAL A 205 -5.17 -5.21 16.63
CA VAL A 205 -6.06 -6.13 17.35
C VAL A 205 -5.36 -6.75 18.55
N CYS A 206 -4.08 -7.12 18.48
CA CYS A 206 -3.32 -7.63 19.62
C CYS A 206 -3.31 -6.65 20.82
N LEU A 207 -3.16 -5.34 20.57
CA LEU A 207 -3.28 -4.33 21.61
C LEU A 207 -4.71 -4.23 22.15
N PHE A 208 -5.70 -4.17 21.26
CA PHE A 208 -7.11 -4.09 21.64
C PHE A 208 -7.57 -5.27 22.48
N VAL A 209 -7.17 -6.50 22.15
CA VAL A 209 -7.63 -7.69 22.88
C VAL A 209 -7.12 -7.74 24.32
N ILE A 210 -6.00 -7.07 24.64
CA ILE A 210 -5.54 -6.91 26.02
C ILE A 210 -6.54 -6.04 26.80
N ALA A 211 -6.91 -4.89 26.24
CA ALA A 211 -7.90 -3.99 26.84
C ALA A 211 -9.29 -4.64 26.94
N TYR A 212 -9.71 -5.37 25.89
CA TYR A 212 -10.95 -6.13 25.88
C TYR A 212 -10.93 -7.25 26.94
N PHE A 213 -9.82 -7.98 27.08
CA PHE A 213 -9.69 -9.05 28.07
C PHE A 213 -9.81 -8.50 29.50
N ALA A 214 -9.27 -7.32 29.78
CA ALA A 214 -9.44 -6.65 31.07
C ALA A 214 -10.93 -6.38 31.38
N TRP A 215 -11.70 -5.89 30.41
CA TRP A 215 -13.15 -5.74 30.56
C TRP A 215 -13.86 -7.10 30.71
N ALA A 216 -13.49 -8.09 29.91
CA ALA A 216 -14.07 -9.43 29.97
C ALA A 216 -13.84 -10.12 31.33
N CYS A 217 -12.70 -9.86 31.99
CA CYS A 217 -12.44 -10.32 33.35
C CYS A 217 -13.43 -9.78 34.38
N ALA A 218 -13.86 -8.52 34.24
CA ALA A 218 -14.87 -7.92 35.10
C ALA A 218 -16.29 -8.40 34.73
N HIS A 219 -16.58 -8.55 33.44
CA HIS A 219 -17.89 -8.99 32.94
C HIS A 219 -18.20 -10.45 33.28
N TYR A 220 -17.25 -11.37 33.08
CA TYR A 220 -17.40 -12.80 33.37
C TYR A 220 -16.81 -13.20 34.74
N TRP A 221 -16.69 -12.26 35.67
CA TRP A 221 -16.14 -12.52 36.99
C TRP A 221 -16.93 -13.61 37.72
N GLN A 222 -16.22 -14.57 38.31
CA GLN A 222 -16.80 -15.61 39.16
C GLN A 222 -15.92 -15.85 40.39
N THR A 223 -14.69 -16.34 40.16
CA THR A 223 -13.70 -16.64 41.20
C THR A 223 -12.29 -16.37 40.69
N TRP A 224 -11.34 -16.17 41.61
CA TRP A 224 -9.91 -16.01 41.28
C TRP A 224 -9.33 -17.21 40.52
N ARG A 225 -9.72 -18.44 40.88
CA ARG A 225 -9.28 -19.64 40.16
C ARG A 225 -9.75 -19.63 38.71
N HIS A 226 -11.00 -19.27 38.47
CA HIS A 226 -11.56 -19.19 37.12
C HIS A 226 -10.87 -18.09 36.29
N LEU A 227 -10.62 -16.92 36.91
CA LEU A 227 -9.88 -15.82 36.30
C LEU A 227 -8.48 -16.26 35.85
N TRP A 228 -7.70 -16.88 36.73
CA TRP A 228 -6.35 -17.36 36.42
C TRP A 228 -6.34 -18.39 35.30
N GLN A 229 -7.32 -19.30 35.27
CA GLN A 229 -7.47 -20.25 34.16
C GLN A 229 -7.76 -19.56 32.82
N SER A 230 -8.64 -18.56 32.82
CA SER A 230 -8.94 -17.78 31.62
C SER A 230 -7.74 -16.95 31.17
N ALA A 231 -6.99 -16.35 32.10
CA ALA A 231 -5.77 -15.61 31.79
C ALA A 231 -4.68 -16.52 31.20
N ALA A 232 -4.46 -17.70 31.77
CA ALA A 232 -3.54 -18.69 31.22
C ALA A 232 -3.94 -19.15 29.81
N ARG A 233 -5.24 -19.38 29.56
CA ARG A 233 -5.76 -19.71 28.22
C ARG A 233 -5.60 -18.55 27.24
N PHE A 234 -5.80 -17.32 27.69
CA PHE A 234 -5.60 -16.12 26.87
C PHE A 234 -4.13 -16.01 26.45
N ILE A 235 -3.21 -16.01 27.42
CA ILE A 235 -1.75 -15.91 27.16
C ILE A 235 -1.27 -17.05 26.25
N SER A 236 -1.60 -18.31 26.58
CA SER A 236 -1.19 -19.46 25.76
C SER A 236 -1.82 -19.43 24.36
N GLY A 237 -3.07 -18.96 24.24
CA GLY A 237 -3.72 -18.77 22.95
C GLY A 237 -3.07 -17.66 22.11
N SER A 238 -2.70 -16.53 22.72
CA SER A 238 -2.02 -15.43 22.02
C SER A 238 -0.63 -15.86 21.54
N LEU A 239 0.13 -16.57 22.39
CA LEU A 239 1.43 -17.13 22.02
C LEU A 239 1.28 -18.15 20.88
N LEU A 240 0.32 -19.06 20.99
CA LEU A 240 0.06 -20.04 19.94
C LEU A 240 -0.32 -19.38 18.61
N ALA A 241 -1.12 -18.32 18.62
CA ALA A 241 -1.44 -17.57 17.42
C ALA A 241 -0.19 -17.00 16.74
N GLY A 242 0.70 -16.35 17.52
CA GLY A 242 1.96 -15.83 17.00
C GLY A 242 2.88 -16.92 16.46
N LEU A 243 2.97 -18.06 17.14
CA LEU A 243 3.79 -19.20 16.71
C LEU A 243 3.24 -19.85 15.43
N LEU A 244 1.92 -20.00 15.30
CA LEU A 244 1.28 -20.51 14.07
C LEU A 244 1.49 -19.57 12.88
N SER A 245 1.61 -18.27 13.11
CA SER A 245 1.88 -17.27 12.08
C SER A 245 3.37 -17.01 11.82
N ALA A 246 4.28 -17.65 12.58
CA ALA A 246 5.72 -17.35 12.56
C ALA A 246 6.37 -17.52 11.17
N TRP A 247 5.91 -18.49 10.37
CA TRP A 247 6.41 -18.72 9.01
C TRP A 247 6.29 -17.49 8.08
N LEU A 248 5.30 -16.64 8.33
CA LEU A 248 5.10 -15.39 7.61
C LEU A 248 5.66 -14.20 8.40
N LEU A 249 5.39 -14.13 9.71
CA LEU A 249 5.75 -12.97 10.52
C LEU A 249 7.25 -12.78 10.71
N LEU A 250 8.04 -13.86 10.86
CA LEU A 250 9.50 -13.73 11.03
C LEU A 250 10.22 -13.16 9.80
N PRO A 251 10.02 -13.69 8.57
CA PRO A 251 10.61 -13.07 7.38
C PRO A 251 10.09 -11.64 7.15
N THR A 252 8.80 -11.38 7.41
CA THR A 252 8.24 -10.03 7.31
C THR A 252 8.88 -9.07 8.32
N PHE A 253 9.06 -9.49 9.57
CA PHE A 253 9.74 -8.69 10.59
C PHE A 253 11.17 -8.34 10.15
N PHE A 254 11.91 -9.32 9.62
CA PHE A 254 13.24 -9.05 9.07
C PHE A 254 13.21 -7.99 7.97
N GLN A 255 12.30 -8.10 7.00
CA GLN A 255 12.17 -7.10 5.93
C GLN A 255 11.78 -5.71 6.45
N LEU A 256 10.92 -5.64 7.47
CA LEU A 256 10.57 -4.38 8.12
C LEU A 256 11.81 -3.72 8.73
N THR A 257 12.69 -4.47 9.39
CA THR A 257 13.93 -3.90 9.95
C THR A 257 14.86 -3.32 8.89
N GLN A 258 14.82 -3.85 7.65
CA GLN A 258 15.63 -3.35 6.53
C GLN A 258 14.98 -2.15 5.80
N SER A 259 13.67 -1.95 5.96
CA SER A 259 12.89 -0.90 5.31
C SER A 259 12.37 0.12 6.32
N LYS A 260 11.12 0.00 6.75
CA LYS A 260 10.43 0.97 7.62
C LYS A 260 11.03 1.11 9.02
N GLY A 261 11.65 0.07 9.56
CA GLY A 261 12.30 0.08 10.87
C GLY A 261 13.46 1.07 10.98
N GLN A 262 14.01 1.57 9.86
CA GLN A 262 15.01 2.64 9.88
C GLN A 262 14.41 4.02 10.21
N TYR A 263 13.08 4.16 10.11
CA TYR A 263 12.34 5.41 10.30
C TYR A 263 11.56 5.45 11.62
N THR A 264 11.83 4.50 12.54
CA THR A 264 11.17 4.45 13.85
C THR A 264 11.50 5.70 14.67
N ILE A 265 10.47 6.32 15.24
CA ILE A 265 10.61 7.53 16.04
C ILE A 265 11.20 7.18 17.40
N GLN A 266 12.36 7.75 17.70
CA GLN A 266 13.10 7.52 18.95
C GLN A 266 12.78 8.55 20.03
N LYS A 267 12.20 9.70 19.66
CA LYS A 267 11.83 10.78 20.59
C LYS A 267 10.32 10.97 20.58
N ILE A 268 9.68 10.64 21.70
CA ILE A 268 8.24 10.73 21.89
C ILE A 268 7.88 12.13 22.41
N HIS A 269 6.93 12.83 21.77
CA HIS A 269 6.39 14.07 22.30
C HIS A 269 5.10 13.82 23.09
N TRP A 270 5.02 14.38 24.30
CA TRP A 270 3.87 14.22 25.20
C TRP A 270 2.82 15.30 24.94
N LYS A 271 2.21 15.31 23.74
CA LYS A 271 1.24 16.34 23.34
C LYS A 271 -0.03 15.75 22.72
N PHE A 272 -1.08 16.56 22.70
CA PHE A 272 -2.24 16.30 21.86
C PHE A 272 -1.95 16.73 20.42
N GLU A 273 -2.27 15.86 19.46
CA GLU A 273 -2.06 16.10 18.03
C GLU A 273 -3.03 17.15 17.47
N TYR A 274 -4.23 17.21 18.06
CA TYR A 274 -5.27 18.17 17.74
C TYR A 274 -6.22 18.34 18.94
N ASN A 275 -7.10 19.35 18.90
CA ASN A 275 -8.10 19.55 19.95
C ASN A 275 -9.07 18.34 20.02
N PRO A 276 -9.13 17.57 21.12
CA PRO A 276 -9.95 16.36 21.22
C PRO A 276 -11.44 16.56 20.91
N LEU A 277 -11.99 17.76 21.14
CA LEU A 277 -13.39 18.07 20.83
C LEU A 277 -13.71 17.97 19.34
N LYS A 278 -12.73 18.08 18.45
CA LYS A 278 -12.93 17.87 17.00
C LYS A 278 -13.42 16.47 16.67
N MET A 279 -13.14 15.46 17.51
CA MET A 279 -13.65 14.09 17.34
C MET A 279 -15.17 14.03 17.39
N LEU A 280 -15.83 14.98 18.06
CA LEU A 280 -17.29 15.03 18.12
C LEU A 280 -17.91 15.17 16.72
N SER A 281 -17.20 15.82 15.79
CA SER A 281 -17.63 15.92 14.39
C SER A 281 -17.69 14.56 13.70
N LYS A 282 -16.92 13.56 14.15
CA LYS A 282 -16.88 12.20 13.58
C LYS A 282 -18.04 11.32 14.03
N LEU A 283 -18.95 11.88 14.86
CA LEU A 283 -20.26 11.31 15.17
C LEU A 283 -21.35 11.78 14.20
N VAL A 284 -21.03 12.71 13.27
CA VAL A 284 -21.95 13.21 12.24
C VAL A 284 -21.87 12.34 10.99
N ILE A 285 -23.03 12.10 10.37
CA ILE A 285 -23.18 11.32 9.14
C ILE A 285 -22.31 11.91 8.01
N GLY A 286 -21.59 11.04 7.31
CA GLY A 286 -20.90 11.40 6.07
C GLY A 286 -19.63 12.25 6.25
N ASN A 287 -19.04 12.32 7.44
CA ASN A 287 -17.83 13.12 7.71
C ASN A 287 -16.53 12.45 7.21
N PHE A 288 -16.40 12.34 5.88
CA PHE A 288 -15.19 11.89 5.21
C PHE A 288 -15.09 12.43 3.79
N ASN A 289 -13.91 12.93 3.40
CA ASN A 289 -13.61 13.41 2.05
C ASN A 289 -12.12 13.21 1.71
N PHE A 290 -11.72 13.61 0.50
CA PHE A 290 -10.33 13.51 0.03
C PHE A 290 -9.32 14.26 0.92
N ASP A 291 -9.65 15.48 1.37
CA ASP A 291 -8.74 16.32 2.19
C ASP A 291 -8.44 15.76 3.58
N GLN A 292 -9.30 14.86 4.07
CA GLN A 292 -9.13 14.19 5.36
C GLN A 292 -8.21 12.97 5.27
N MET A 293 -7.89 12.47 4.07
CA MET A 293 -6.99 11.31 3.95
C MET A 293 -5.59 11.60 4.52
N PRO A 294 -4.94 12.76 4.28
CA PRO A 294 -3.60 13.01 4.82
C PRO A 294 -3.58 13.40 6.31
N LYS A 295 -4.65 14.04 6.83
CA LYS A 295 -4.62 14.74 8.13
C LYS A 295 -5.97 14.82 8.87
N GLY A 296 -6.92 13.95 8.55
CA GLY A 296 -8.26 13.97 9.14
C GLY A 296 -8.33 13.35 10.54
N GLU A 297 -9.41 13.64 11.26
CA GLU A 297 -9.70 13.02 12.55
C GLU A 297 -10.16 11.55 12.40
N PRO A 298 -10.12 10.74 13.48
CA PRO A 298 -10.45 9.30 13.43
C PRO A 298 -11.89 9.02 12.99
N ASN A 299 -12.07 8.05 12.09
CA ASN A 299 -13.39 7.68 11.58
C ASN A 299 -14.10 6.71 12.54
N ILE A 300 -15.04 7.23 13.35
CA ILE A 300 -15.71 6.48 14.45
C ILE A 300 -17.24 6.43 14.38
N PHE A 301 -17.86 6.88 13.28
CA PHE A 301 -19.32 6.88 13.14
C PHE A 301 -19.92 5.46 13.26
N VAL A 302 -20.93 5.29 14.12
CA VAL A 302 -21.63 4.00 14.37
C VAL A 302 -23.15 4.14 14.43
N GLY A 303 -23.70 5.28 14.03
CA GLY A 303 -25.15 5.54 14.03
C GLY A 303 -25.75 5.84 15.42
N SER A 304 -26.89 6.51 15.39
CA SER A 304 -27.57 7.09 16.56
C SER A 304 -27.98 6.03 17.59
N LEU A 305 -28.47 4.87 17.13
CA LEU A 305 -28.89 3.77 18.02
C LEU A 305 -27.74 3.29 18.90
N VAL A 306 -26.56 3.08 18.31
CA VAL A 306 -25.39 2.59 19.04
C VAL A 306 -24.86 3.66 19.98
N LEU A 307 -24.78 4.92 19.54
CA LEU A 307 -24.33 6.03 20.38
C LEU A 307 -25.21 6.20 21.62
N ILE A 308 -26.54 6.19 21.46
CA ILE A 308 -27.48 6.25 22.59
C ILE A 308 -27.26 5.07 23.54
N CYS A 309 -27.23 3.85 23.00
CA CYS A 309 -27.13 2.65 23.84
C CYS A 309 -25.78 2.52 24.55
N ALA A 310 -24.68 2.95 23.91
CA ALA A 310 -23.36 2.99 24.52
C ALA A 310 -23.28 4.00 25.67
N ILE A 311 -23.91 5.18 25.55
CA ILE A 311 -24.01 6.14 26.67
C ILE A 311 -24.87 5.54 27.81
N LEU A 312 -26.00 4.93 27.48
CA LEU A 312 -26.91 4.32 28.47
C LEU A 312 -26.33 3.09 29.19
N TYR A 313 -25.34 2.43 28.60
CA TYR A 313 -24.64 1.30 29.23
C TYR A 313 -24.12 1.68 30.63
N PHE A 314 -23.47 2.84 30.76
CA PHE A 314 -22.88 3.28 32.03
C PHE A 314 -23.92 3.61 33.12
N GLY A 315 -25.15 3.96 32.73
CA GLY A 315 -26.26 4.20 33.65
C GLY A 315 -27.07 2.94 34.01
N THR A 316 -26.77 1.78 33.41
CA THR A 316 -27.59 0.57 33.58
C THR A 316 -27.27 -0.15 34.88
N ARG A 317 -28.15 -0.03 35.88
CA ARG A 317 -27.99 -0.65 37.21
C ARG A 317 -27.92 -2.19 37.20
N LYS A 318 -28.49 -2.85 36.19
CA LYS A 318 -28.39 -4.32 36.03
C LYS A 318 -26.97 -4.80 35.73
N ILE A 319 -26.09 -3.91 35.27
CA ILE A 319 -24.69 -4.21 34.96
C ILE A 319 -23.85 -3.82 36.17
N ALA A 320 -22.99 -4.73 36.62
CA ALA A 320 -22.14 -4.53 37.78
C ALA A 320 -21.31 -3.24 37.66
N TRP A 321 -21.11 -2.53 38.77
CA TRP A 321 -20.40 -1.25 38.73
C TRP A 321 -18.92 -1.45 38.37
N GLN A 322 -18.30 -2.57 38.75
CA GLN A 322 -16.93 -2.92 38.38
C GLN A 322 -16.77 -3.06 36.88
N GLU A 323 -17.71 -3.78 36.23
CA GLU A 323 -17.73 -3.92 34.77
C GLU A 323 -17.86 -2.54 34.09
N ARG A 324 -18.76 -1.69 34.59
CA ARG A 324 -18.96 -0.33 34.06
C ARG A 324 -17.73 0.55 34.26
N LEU A 325 -17.02 0.42 35.39
CA LEU A 325 -15.78 1.16 35.64
C LEU A 325 -14.67 0.72 34.68
N VAL A 326 -14.44 -0.59 34.53
CA VAL A 326 -13.42 -1.09 33.59
C VAL A 326 -13.78 -0.72 32.16
N ALA A 327 -15.05 -0.81 31.78
CA ALA A 327 -15.52 -0.35 30.48
C ALA A 327 -15.26 1.15 30.25
N LEU A 328 -15.40 1.98 31.29
CA LEU A 328 -15.13 3.41 31.23
C LEU A 328 -13.63 3.66 31.03
N LEU A 329 -12.77 2.95 31.77
CA LEU A 329 -11.31 3.04 31.61
C LEU A 329 -10.87 2.62 30.20
N VAL A 330 -11.41 1.53 29.66
CA VAL A 330 -11.13 1.10 28.27
C VAL A 330 -11.61 2.17 27.27
N THR A 331 -12.80 2.73 27.47
CA THR A 331 -13.34 3.79 26.60
C THR A 331 -12.48 5.05 26.64
N ILE A 332 -12.00 5.45 27.83
CA ILE A 332 -11.08 6.59 27.99
C ILE A 332 -9.74 6.30 27.31
N PHE A 333 -9.16 5.12 27.53
CA PHE A 333 -7.91 4.72 26.89
C PHE A 333 -8.00 4.79 25.35
N LEU A 334 -9.07 4.22 24.77
CA LEU A 334 -9.30 4.26 23.32
C LEU A 334 -9.58 5.69 22.82
N GLY A 335 -10.33 6.49 23.59
CA GLY A 335 -10.63 7.89 23.29
C GLY A 335 -9.38 8.77 23.26
N VAL A 336 -8.54 8.66 24.28
CA VAL A 336 -7.27 9.40 24.40
C VAL A 336 -6.26 8.93 23.35
N SER A 337 -6.23 7.63 23.04
CA SER A 337 -5.34 7.08 22.00
C SER A 337 -5.47 7.75 20.64
N MET A 338 -6.66 8.29 20.33
CA MET A 338 -6.96 8.92 19.05
C MET A 338 -6.53 10.39 18.94
N CYS A 339 -6.11 11.02 20.03
CA CYS A 339 -5.69 12.43 20.00
C CYS A 339 -4.38 12.68 20.75
N TYR A 340 -3.83 11.68 21.43
CA TYR A 340 -2.61 11.77 22.22
C TYR A 340 -1.46 11.01 21.58
N GLU A 341 -0.45 11.75 21.14
CA GLU A 341 0.64 11.26 20.28
C GLU A 341 1.35 10.00 20.82
N PRO A 342 1.74 9.90 22.11
CA PRO A 342 2.41 8.70 22.61
C PRO A 342 1.59 7.42 22.44
N LEU A 343 0.27 7.53 22.58
CA LEU A 343 -0.62 6.39 22.39
C LEU A 343 -0.88 6.13 20.90
N ASP A 344 -1.06 7.16 20.07
CA ASP A 344 -1.19 6.95 18.61
C ASP A 344 0.05 6.25 18.03
N LEU A 345 1.24 6.67 18.45
CA LEU A 345 2.50 6.02 18.09
C LEU A 345 2.53 4.54 18.51
N LEU A 346 2.03 4.21 19.70
CA LEU A 346 1.94 2.83 20.17
C LEU A 346 1.09 1.97 19.22
N TRP A 347 -0.08 2.48 18.79
CA TRP A 347 -0.96 1.79 17.85
C TRP A 347 -0.35 1.59 16.47
N HIS A 348 0.61 2.43 16.08
CA HIS A 348 1.29 2.38 14.80
C HIS A 348 2.71 1.79 14.87
N GLY A 349 3.09 1.18 16.00
CA GLY A 349 4.39 0.50 16.12
C GLY A 349 5.58 1.47 16.15
N MET A 350 5.41 2.61 16.82
CA MET A 350 6.42 3.68 16.99
C MET A 350 6.79 4.41 15.69
N GLN A 351 5.88 4.44 14.72
CA GLN A 351 6.03 5.21 13.50
C GLN A 351 4.67 5.77 13.07
N PHE A 352 4.57 7.10 12.93
CA PHE A 352 3.33 7.70 12.44
C PHE A 352 2.98 7.23 11.03
N PRO A 353 1.70 6.99 10.75
CA PRO A 353 1.26 6.64 9.41
C PRO A 353 1.43 7.83 8.48
N VAL A 354 1.96 7.58 7.28
CA VAL A 354 1.81 8.50 6.16
C VAL A 354 0.43 8.26 5.57
N TRP A 355 -0.44 9.27 5.67
CA TRP A 355 -1.85 9.23 5.28
C TRP A 355 -2.68 8.19 6.06
N TYR A 356 -3.99 8.42 6.09
CA TYR A 356 -4.98 7.64 6.84
C TYR A 356 -4.58 7.54 8.32
N PRO A 357 -4.59 8.64 9.08
CA PRO A 357 -4.27 8.62 10.50
C PRO A 357 -5.30 7.80 11.31
N TYR A 358 -4.91 7.35 12.50
CA TYR A 358 -5.77 6.63 13.43
C TYR A 358 -6.40 5.35 12.84
N ARG A 359 -5.61 4.54 12.13
CA ARG A 359 -6.07 3.32 11.43
C ARG A 359 -6.70 2.28 12.36
N PHE A 360 -6.46 2.39 13.67
CA PHE A 360 -7.07 1.55 14.70
C PHE A 360 -8.50 1.96 15.08
N SER A 361 -9.07 3.04 14.50
CA SER A 361 -10.41 3.53 14.89
C SER A 361 -11.54 2.50 14.72
N TYR A 362 -11.34 1.46 13.90
CA TYR A 362 -12.28 0.34 13.79
C TYR A 362 -12.47 -0.45 15.09
N VAL A 363 -11.42 -0.60 15.92
CA VAL A 363 -11.59 -1.26 17.23
C VAL A 363 -12.40 -0.40 18.19
N VAL A 364 -12.34 0.93 18.02
CA VAL A 364 -13.16 1.89 18.77
C VAL A 364 -14.62 1.76 18.33
N SER A 365 -14.88 1.76 17.02
CA SER A 365 -16.24 1.50 16.50
C SER A 365 -16.80 0.16 16.98
N PHE A 366 -16.01 -0.92 16.92
CA PHE A 366 -16.41 -2.22 17.44
C PHE A 366 -16.73 -2.17 18.94
N TRP A 367 -15.87 -1.52 19.75
CA TRP A 367 -16.06 -1.36 21.18
C TRP A 367 -17.36 -0.62 21.54
N LEU A 368 -17.65 0.49 20.86
CA LEU A 368 -18.91 1.23 21.05
C LEU A 368 -20.14 0.36 20.74
N ILE A 369 -20.06 -0.46 19.68
CA ILE A 369 -21.13 -1.39 19.33
C ILE A 369 -21.27 -2.49 20.41
N VAL A 370 -20.17 -3.00 20.97
CA VAL A 370 -20.22 -3.97 22.09
C VAL A 370 -20.92 -3.39 23.32
N LEU A 371 -20.62 -2.15 23.72
CA LEU A 371 -21.31 -1.49 24.84
C LEU A 371 -22.81 -1.34 24.58
N ALA A 372 -23.18 -0.94 23.36
CA ALA A 372 -24.57 -0.86 22.95
C ALA A 372 -25.27 -2.22 22.97
N VAL A 373 -24.62 -3.28 22.50
CA VAL A 373 -25.13 -4.66 22.54
C VAL A 373 -25.39 -5.09 23.98
N GLN A 374 -24.46 -4.84 24.90
CA GLN A 374 -24.63 -5.21 26.31
C GLN A 374 -25.81 -4.46 26.95
N ARG A 375 -26.01 -3.18 26.59
CA ARG A 375 -27.20 -2.44 27.00
C ARG A 375 -28.49 -3.07 26.48
N LEU A 376 -28.53 -3.43 25.20
CA LEU A 376 -29.70 -4.02 24.55
C LEU A 376 -30.00 -5.44 25.06
N HIS A 377 -28.97 -6.21 25.40
CA HIS A 377 -29.08 -7.56 25.96
C HIS A 377 -29.92 -7.59 27.26
N GLN A 378 -29.91 -6.50 28.04
CA GLN A 378 -30.69 -6.37 29.26
C GLN A 378 -32.20 -6.16 29.05
N HIS A 379 -32.67 -6.25 27.80
CA HIS A 379 -34.04 -6.03 27.34
C HIS A 379 -34.67 -4.76 27.93
N PRO A 380 -34.06 -3.59 27.69
CA PRO A 380 -34.50 -2.35 28.30
C PRO A 380 -35.89 -1.94 27.84
N ARG A 381 -36.67 -1.36 28.76
CA ARG A 381 -37.82 -0.52 28.41
C ARG A 381 -37.36 0.93 28.45
N PHE A 382 -37.15 1.51 27.28
CA PHE A 382 -36.74 2.92 27.18
C PHE A 382 -37.88 3.83 27.65
N SER A 383 -37.51 4.84 28.42
CA SER A 383 -38.40 5.92 28.88
C SER A 383 -37.80 7.25 28.46
N TRP A 384 -38.64 8.26 28.25
CA TRP A 384 -38.20 9.54 27.70
C TRP A 384 -37.11 10.21 28.56
N TYR A 385 -37.21 10.13 29.89
CA TYR A 385 -36.20 10.69 30.81
C TYR A 385 -34.85 9.97 30.75
N GLN A 386 -34.82 8.67 30.39
CA GLN A 386 -33.56 7.95 30.18
C GLN A 386 -32.87 8.43 28.90
N LEU A 387 -33.64 8.75 27.86
CA LEU A 387 -33.12 9.21 26.58
C LEU A 387 -32.65 10.67 26.60
N LEU A 388 -33.10 11.46 27.58
CA LEU A 388 -32.80 12.89 27.68
C LEU A 388 -31.30 13.17 27.77
N LEU A 389 -30.56 12.43 28.61
CA LEU A 389 -29.11 12.64 28.75
C LEU A 389 -28.34 12.30 27.46
N PRO A 390 -28.46 11.10 26.85
CA PRO A 390 -27.82 10.82 25.57
C PRO A 390 -28.21 11.81 24.46
N PHE A 391 -29.49 12.20 24.41
CA PHE A 391 -29.98 13.17 23.44
C PHE A 391 -29.30 14.53 23.60
N LEU A 392 -29.22 15.06 24.82
CA LEU A 392 -28.55 16.35 25.09
C LEU A 392 -27.05 16.28 24.79
N MET A 393 -26.37 15.19 25.14
CA MET A 393 -24.95 15.01 24.84
C MET A 393 -24.67 15.00 23.33
N LEU A 394 -25.48 14.28 22.55
CA LEU A 394 -25.34 14.21 21.10
C LEU A 394 -25.74 15.52 20.43
N MET A 395 -26.80 16.18 20.89
CA MET A 395 -27.17 17.52 20.42
C MET A 395 -26.07 18.56 20.73
N ALA A 396 -25.40 18.47 21.88
CA ALA A 396 -24.27 19.33 22.21
C ALA A 396 -23.07 19.06 21.27
N ALA A 397 -22.79 17.79 20.94
CA ALA A 397 -21.76 17.42 19.97
C ALA A 397 -22.08 17.96 18.55
N PHE A 398 -23.33 17.85 18.12
CA PHE A 398 -23.78 18.39 16.83
C PHE A 398 -23.78 19.93 16.83
N GLY A 399 -24.17 20.56 17.93
CA GLY A 399 -24.11 22.02 18.10
C GLY A 399 -22.68 22.57 18.10
N TYR A 400 -21.74 21.88 18.76
CA TYR A 400 -20.31 22.19 18.67
C TYR A 400 -19.81 22.10 17.23
N THR A 401 -20.17 21.02 16.53
CA THR A 401 -19.80 20.79 15.13
C THR A 401 -20.37 21.87 14.21
N ALA A 402 -21.64 22.25 14.40
CA ALA A 402 -22.29 23.32 13.65
C ALA A 402 -21.60 24.68 13.87
N LYS A 403 -21.24 25.00 15.13
CA LYS A 403 -20.51 26.23 15.47
C LYS A 403 -19.13 26.30 14.81
N HIS A 404 -18.47 25.15 14.61
CA HIS A 404 -17.13 25.07 14.04
C HIS A 404 -17.13 24.51 12.61
N LEU A 405 -18.26 24.57 11.89
CA LEU A 405 -18.43 23.92 10.59
C LEU A 405 -17.34 24.30 9.58
N LYS A 406 -16.91 25.56 9.56
CA LYS A 406 -15.83 26.06 8.68
C LYS A 406 -14.48 25.37 8.87
N SER A 407 -14.27 24.68 9.99
CA SER A 407 -13.05 23.93 10.27
C SER A 407 -13.07 22.49 9.71
N PHE A 408 -14.21 22.02 9.21
CA PHE A 408 -14.40 20.66 8.73
C PHE A 408 -14.70 20.64 7.22
N THR A 409 -13.77 20.13 6.42
CA THR A 409 -13.84 20.14 4.95
C THR A 409 -14.93 19.23 4.37
N ALA A 410 -15.26 18.14 5.04
CA ALA A 410 -16.20 17.12 4.57
C ALA A 410 -17.66 17.37 4.99
N LEU A 411 -17.93 18.42 5.79
CA LEU A 411 -19.23 18.65 6.42
C LEU A 411 -19.95 19.89 5.88
N SER A 412 -21.27 19.77 5.84
CA SER A 412 -22.24 20.80 5.45
C SER A 412 -23.39 20.84 6.46
N PRO A 413 -24.21 21.92 6.47
CA PRO A 413 -25.37 21.99 7.36
C PRO A 413 -26.35 20.82 7.14
N ASN A 414 -26.46 20.31 5.91
CA ASN A 414 -27.33 19.19 5.57
C ASN A 414 -26.95 17.90 6.32
N GLN A 415 -25.66 17.59 6.43
CA GLN A 415 -25.20 16.39 7.18
C GLN A 415 -25.54 16.48 8.67
N ILE A 416 -25.43 17.66 9.24
CA ILE A 416 -25.79 17.92 10.65
C ILE A 416 -27.29 17.77 10.83
N ASN A 417 -28.09 18.40 9.96
CA ASN A 417 -29.56 18.31 10.02
C ASN A 417 -30.05 16.86 9.85
N LEU A 418 -29.46 16.10 8.93
CA LEU A 418 -29.75 14.67 8.76
C LEU A 418 -29.37 13.87 10.01
N SER A 419 -28.21 14.15 10.62
CA SER A 419 -27.80 13.47 11.85
C SER A 419 -28.77 13.75 13.01
N ILE A 420 -29.26 14.99 13.14
CA ILE A 420 -30.30 15.37 14.10
C ILE A 420 -31.61 14.65 13.80
N ALA A 421 -32.02 14.57 12.53
CA ALA A 421 -33.26 13.89 12.12
C ALA A 421 -33.22 12.38 12.44
N PHE A 422 -32.11 11.69 12.13
CA PHE A 422 -31.93 10.29 12.47
C PHE A 422 -31.85 10.06 13.99
N LEU A 423 -31.23 10.97 14.73
CA LEU A 423 -31.22 10.93 16.20
C LEU A 423 -32.63 11.03 16.77
N LEU A 424 -33.43 12.00 16.32
CA LEU A 424 -34.82 12.17 16.73
C LEU A 424 -35.67 10.95 16.36
N MET A 425 -35.57 10.47 15.11
CA MET A 425 -36.28 9.28 14.65
C MET A 425 -35.92 8.05 15.49
N THR A 426 -34.64 7.87 15.81
CA THR A 426 -34.18 6.78 16.69
C THR A 426 -34.79 6.89 18.08
N CYS A 427 -34.75 8.08 18.71
CA CYS A 427 -35.38 8.31 20.01
C CYS A 427 -36.88 8.00 19.99
N LEU A 428 -37.61 8.48 18.98
CA LEU A 428 -39.04 8.21 18.82
C LEU A 428 -39.32 6.70 18.66
N LEU A 429 -38.51 6.00 17.86
CA LEU A 429 -38.62 4.56 17.69
C LEU A 429 -38.40 3.80 19.00
N LEU A 430 -37.40 4.19 19.81
CA LEU A 430 -37.13 3.58 21.11
C LEU A 430 -38.29 3.78 22.11
N LEU A 431 -39.10 4.83 21.95
CA LEU A 431 -40.26 5.14 22.79
C LEU A 431 -41.59 4.52 22.32
N LEU A 432 -41.60 3.73 21.24
CA LEU A 432 -42.84 3.20 20.64
C LEU A 432 -43.72 2.40 21.62
N LYS A 433 -45.05 2.62 21.53
CA LYS A 433 -46.10 1.95 22.33
C LYS A 433 -46.60 0.65 21.68
N LYS A 434 -47.25 -0.22 22.48
CA LYS A 434 -47.68 -1.60 22.13
C LYS A 434 -48.30 -1.81 20.73
N PRO A 435 -49.26 -1.00 20.23
CA PRO A 435 -49.86 -1.26 18.92
C PRO A 435 -48.86 -1.14 17.75
N LEU A 436 -47.92 -0.19 17.85
CA LEU A 436 -46.86 0.00 16.84
C LEU A 436 -45.66 -0.94 17.05
N LYS A 437 -45.54 -1.57 18.24
CA LYS A 437 -44.45 -2.51 18.53
C LYS A 437 -44.45 -3.74 17.62
N ARG A 438 -45.59 -4.10 17.01
CA ARG A 438 -45.65 -5.19 16.02
C ARG A 438 -44.76 -4.91 14.80
N TYR A 439 -44.63 -3.65 14.38
CA TYR A 439 -43.80 -3.23 13.25
C TYR A 439 -42.39 -2.80 13.65
N TYR A 440 -42.09 -2.75 14.95
CA TYR A 440 -40.81 -2.26 15.51
C TYR A 440 -39.57 -2.89 14.84
N PRO A 441 -39.49 -4.21 14.60
CA PRO A 441 -38.30 -4.80 13.97
C PRO A 441 -38.03 -4.27 12.55
N LEU A 442 -39.08 -4.08 11.76
CA LEU A 442 -38.97 -3.54 10.40
C LEU A 442 -38.57 -2.07 10.44
N LEU A 443 -39.24 -1.26 11.26
CA LEU A 443 -38.95 0.16 11.42
C LEU A 443 -37.52 0.41 11.91
N LEU A 444 -37.02 -0.45 12.81
CA LEU A 444 -35.64 -0.38 13.30
C LEU A 444 -34.62 -0.65 12.20
N VAL A 445 -34.83 -1.71 11.39
CA VAL A 445 -33.96 -2.02 10.25
C VAL A 445 -33.98 -0.88 9.22
N LEU A 446 -35.15 -0.29 8.95
CA LEU A 446 -35.27 0.82 8.00
C LEU A 446 -34.62 2.11 8.52
N CYS A 447 -34.80 2.45 9.78
CA CYS A 447 -34.20 3.65 10.38
C CYS A 447 -32.67 3.53 10.46
N VAL A 448 -32.18 2.46 11.08
CA VAL A 448 -30.73 2.23 11.25
C VAL A 448 -30.08 1.96 9.89
N GLY A 449 -30.69 1.12 9.06
CA GLY A 449 -30.20 0.86 7.71
C GLY A 449 -30.19 2.13 6.86
N GLY A 450 -31.24 2.94 6.94
CA GLY A 450 -31.31 4.25 6.29
C GLY A 450 -30.18 5.19 6.74
N GLU A 451 -29.93 5.30 8.04
CA GLU A 451 -28.84 6.12 8.59
C GLU A 451 -27.47 5.67 8.06
N MET A 452 -27.22 4.35 8.05
CA MET A 452 -25.96 3.79 7.55
C MET A 452 -25.83 3.94 6.03
N VAL A 453 -26.92 3.83 5.26
CA VAL A 453 -26.95 4.10 3.81
C VAL A 453 -26.65 5.57 3.55
N THR A 454 -27.25 6.50 4.30
CA THR A 454 -26.96 7.93 4.17
C THR A 454 -25.50 8.22 4.48
N ASN A 455 -24.94 7.62 5.55
CA ASN A 455 -23.51 7.75 5.86
C ASN A 455 -22.63 7.25 4.71
N ALA A 456 -22.90 6.04 4.20
CA ALA A 456 -22.14 5.46 3.11
C ALA A 456 -22.20 6.33 1.84
N THR A 457 -23.39 6.74 1.43
CA THR A 457 -23.57 7.54 0.20
C THR A 457 -22.94 8.93 0.32
N MET A 458 -23.10 9.63 1.43
CA MET A 458 -22.54 10.98 1.61
C MET A 458 -21.01 10.98 1.71
N SER A 459 -20.40 9.95 2.31
CA SER A 459 -18.94 9.81 2.31
C SER A 459 -18.39 9.41 0.94
N LEU A 460 -18.98 8.40 0.29
CA LEU A 460 -18.43 7.86 -0.96
C LEU A 460 -18.65 8.80 -2.16
N ASN A 461 -19.67 9.65 -2.13
CA ASN A 461 -19.90 10.66 -3.17
C ASN A 461 -18.88 11.81 -3.14
N GLN A 462 -18.06 11.93 -2.09
CA GLN A 462 -16.98 12.92 -1.97
C GLN A 462 -15.64 12.41 -2.50
N ILE A 463 -15.61 11.22 -3.12
CA ILE A 463 -14.40 10.58 -3.65
C ILE A 463 -14.51 10.49 -5.17
N SER A 464 -13.40 10.77 -5.85
CA SER A 464 -13.26 10.61 -7.30
C SER A 464 -12.63 9.26 -7.65
N TYR A 465 -13.07 8.67 -8.76
CA TYR A 465 -12.65 7.35 -9.20
C TYR A 465 -12.15 7.39 -10.65
N VAL A 466 -11.25 6.47 -10.99
CA VAL A 466 -10.76 6.26 -12.36
C VAL A 466 -11.87 5.62 -13.20
N SER A 467 -12.01 6.04 -14.46
CA SER A 467 -12.99 5.42 -15.36
C SER A 467 -12.55 4.01 -15.77
N GLN A 468 -13.52 3.14 -16.06
CA GLN A 468 -13.22 1.78 -16.52
C GLN A 468 -12.50 1.81 -17.87
N LYS A 469 -12.85 2.77 -18.73
CA LYS A 469 -12.23 2.95 -20.04
C LYS A 469 -10.73 3.25 -19.90
N ASP A 470 -10.38 4.24 -19.07
CA ASP A 470 -8.97 4.62 -18.88
C ASP A 470 -8.14 3.46 -18.30
N TYR A 471 -8.71 2.71 -17.36
CA TYR A 471 -8.05 1.53 -16.80
C TYR A 471 -7.90 0.40 -17.84
N ALA A 472 -8.99 0.01 -18.50
CA ALA A 472 -9.00 -1.16 -19.38
C ALA A 472 -8.22 -0.92 -20.68
N ASP A 473 -8.37 0.24 -21.30
CA ASP A 473 -7.70 0.57 -22.55
C ASP A 473 -6.18 0.66 -22.36
N TYR A 474 -5.72 1.34 -21.30
CA TYR A 474 -4.29 1.37 -20.96
C TYR A 474 -3.73 -0.03 -20.75
N THR A 475 -4.44 -0.84 -19.96
CA THR A 475 -4.02 -2.22 -19.64
C THR A 475 -3.95 -3.08 -20.90
N ALA A 476 -4.93 -2.97 -21.79
CA ALA A 476 -4.98 -3.71 -23.04
C ALA A 476 -3.83 -3.32 -23.98
N HIS A 477 -3.57 -2.02 -24.15
CA HIS A 477 -2.47 -1.55 -24.99
C HIS A 477 -1.10 -1.96 -24.42
N LEU A 478 -0.89 -1.83 -23.11
CA LEU A 478 0.35 -2.28 -22.48
C LEU A 478 0.55 -3.79 -22.66
N GLN A 479 -0.45 -4.61 -22.35
CA GLN A 479 -0.35 -6.06 -22.48
C GLN A 479 -0.12 -6.50 -23.94
N SER A 480 -0.78 -5.84 -24.90
CA SER A 480 -0.60 -6.06 -26.35
C SER A 480 0.84 -5.77 -26.78
N ALA A 481 1.42 -4.65 -26.31
CA ALA A 481 2.80 -4.29 -26.60
C ALA A 481 3.80 -5.27 -25.97
N ILE A 482 3.61 -5.65 -24.69
CA ILE A 482 4.46 -6.63 -23.99
C ILE A 482 4.43 -7.98 -24.71
N SER A 483 3.24 -8.45 -25.09
CA SER A 483 3.06 -9.74 -25.78
C SER A 483 3.68 -9.75 -27.19
N ALA A 484 3.95 -8.58 -27.78
CA ALA A 484 4.59 -8.45 -29.08
C ALA A 484 6.14 -8.46 -29.01
N ILE A 485 6.72 -8.42 -27.82
CA ILE A 485 8.17 -8.47 -27.62
C ILE A 485 8.68 -9.92 -27.81
N PRO A 486 9.78 -10.13 -28.56
CA PRO A 486 10.33 -11.48 -28.74
C PRO A 486 10.77 -12.11 -27.42
N ASN A 487 10.35 -13.34 -27.17
CA ASN A 487 10.81 -14.14 -26.02
C ASN A 487 12.09 -14.92 -26.38
N LYS A 488 13.15 -14.20 -26.79
CA LYS A 488 14.41 -14.80 -27.29
C LYS A 488 15.51 -14.90 -26.24
N THR A 489 15.38 -14.21 -25.11
CA THR A 489 16.41 -14.16 -24.07
C THR A 489 15.83 -14.58 -22.73
N ALA A 490 16.64 -15.25 -21.90
CA ALA A 490 16.21 -15.73 -20.59
C ALA A 490 15.85 -14.60 -19.62
N PHE A 491 16.44 -13.41 -19.80
CA PHE A 491 16.17 -12.22 -19.01
C PHE A 491 16.23 -10.97 -19.89
N GLN A 492 15.23 -10.10 -19.74
CA GLN A 492 15.18 -8.81 -20.41
C GLN A 492 14.36 -7.81 -19.60
N ARG A 493 14.85 -6.58 -19.46
CA ARG A 493 14.05 -5.47 -18.92
C ARG A 493 13.40 -4.66 -20.03
N ILE A 494 12.27 -4.05 -19.69
CA ILE A 494 11.47 -3.23 -20.59
C ILE A 494 11.28 -1.85 -19.96
N GLY A 495 11.70 -0.81 -20.69
CA GLY A 495 11.54 0.59 -20.31
C GLY A 495 10.34 1.19 -21.04
N LYS A 496 9.80 2.31 -20.55
CA LYS A 496 8.63 2.97 -21.14
C LYS A 496 8.75 4.48 -21.13
N THR A 497 8.12 5.16 -22.10
CA THR A 497 7.95 6.63 -22.09
C THR A 497 6.61 7.08 -21.52
N PHE A 498 5.78 6.13 -21.08
CA PHE A 498 4.43 6.36 -20.58
C PHE A 498 4.15 5.50 -19.36
N MET A 499 3.25 5.95 -18.49
CA MET A 499 3.01 5.30 -17.21
C MET A 499 1.59 5.57 -16.72
N ARG A 500 0.85 4.50 -16.35
CA ARG A 500 -0.38 4.66 -15.56
C ARG A 500 -0.04 4.68 -14.08
N THR A 501 0.82 3.75 -13.66
CA THR A 501 1.32 3.66 -12.29
C THR A 501 2.78 3.24 -12.24
N LYS A 502 3.42 3.46 -11.11
CA LYS A 502 4.78 2.93 -10.87
C LYS A 502 4.80 1.40 -10.82
N ASN A 503 3.65 0.72 -10.70
CA ASN A 503 3.56 -0.73 -10.57
C ASN A 503 3.11 -1.43 -11.86
N ASP A 504 3.13 -0.73 -13.00
CA ASP A 504 2.86 -1.32 -14.30
C ASP A 504 3.70 -2.60 -14.59
N PRO A 505 4.98 -2.74 -14.16
CA PRO A 505 5.72 -3.99 -14.27
C PRO A 505 5.03 -5.19 -13.62
N MET A 506 4.46 -4.99 -12.42
CA MET A 506 3.68 -6.01 -11.72
C MET A 506 2.34 -6.28 -12.39
N GLN A 507 1.70 -5.22 -12.92
CA GLN A 507 0.39 -5.33 -13.55
C GLN A 507 0.42 -6.15 -14.84
N ALA A 508 1.42 -5.91 -15.70
CA ALA A 508 1.55 -6.50 -17.03
C ALA A 508 2.61 -7.60 -17.12
N ASP A 509 3.11 -8.06 -15.96
CA ASP A 509 4.01 -9.19 -15.82
C ASP A 509 5.30 -9.09 -16.65
N TYR A 510 6.05 -8.00 -16.42
CA TYR A 510 7.35 -7.81 -17.05
C TYR A 510 8.38 -7.22 -16.08
N PHE A 511 9.66 -7.33 -16.43
CA PHE A 511 10.75 -6.78 -15.62
C PHE A 511 11.02 -5.33 -16.01
N GLY A 512 10.85 -4.39 -15.07
CA GLY A 512 11.07 -2.96 -15.27
C GLY A 512 11.40 -2.25 -13.96
N GLY A 513 11.98 -1.05 -14.00
CA GLY A 513 12.50 -0.38 -12.80
C GLY A 513 11.44 0.38 -11.99
N SER A 514 10.32 0.77 -12.58
CA SER A 514 9.31 1.51 -11.81
C SER A 514 8.73 0.64 -10.68
N HIS A 515 8.57 1.21 -9.49
CA HIS A 515 7.88 0.54 -8.39
C HIS A 515 7.39 1.52 -7.31
N PHE A 516 6.24 1.24 -6.70
CA PHE A 516 5.78 1.91 -5.49
C PHE A 516 5.32 0.88 -4.46
N ASN A 517 5.97 0.88 -3.30
CA ASN A 517 5.70 -0.05 -2.22
C ASN A 517 6.20 0.46 -0.87
N SER A 518 5.36 0.34 0.15
CA SER A 518 5.73 0.63 1.54
C SER A 518 6.88 -0.25 2.07
N MET A 519 7.12 -1.40 1.45
CA MET A 519 8.14 -2.39 1.84
C MET A 519 9.38 -2.36 0.92
N LEU A 520 9.60 -1.27 0.20
CA LEU A 520 10.75 -1.14 -0.70
C LEU A 520 12.07 -0.95 0.08
N GLU A 521 13.10 -1.65 -0.32
CA GLU A 521 14.42 -1.62 0.29
C GLU A 521 15.13 -0.28 0.01
N PRO A 522 15.62 0.47 1.02
CA PRO A 522 16.16 1.82 0.82
C PRO A 522 17.39 1.93 -0.10
N SER A 523 18.14 0.84 -0.31
CA SER A 523 19.28 0.84 -1.23
C SER A 523 18.85 1.04 -2.68
N TYR A 524 17.67 0.53 -3.05
CA TYR A 524 17.16 0.60 -4.40
C TYR A 524 16.83 2.03 -4.85
N PRO A 525 15.94 2.78 -4.18
CA PRO A 525 15.63 4.14 -4.58
C PRO A 525 16.79 5.11 -4.34
N LYS A 526 17.78 4.77 -3.50
CA LYS A 526 19.04 5.52 -3.39
C LYS A 526 19.91 5.36 -4.63
N PHE A 527 20.05 4.13 -5.15
CA PHE A 527 20.78 3.88 -6.39
C PHE A 527 20.09 4.54 -7.59
N MET A 528 18.76 4.40 -7.69
CA MET A 528 18.02 5.02 -8.80
C MET A 528 18.10 6.56 -8.74
N GLY A 529 17.98 7.16 -7.55
CA GLY A 529 18.19 8.59 -7.36
C GLY A 529 19.62 9.04 -7.71
N SER A 530 20.66 8.25 -7.37
CA SER A 530 22.05 8.63 -7.66
C SER A 530 22.36 8.65 -9.16
N ILE A 531 21.66 7.85 -9.97
CA ILE A 531 21.83 7.86 -11.43
C ILE A 531 20.89 8.84 -12.15
N GLY A 532 20.05 9.58 -11.43
CA GLY A 532 19.21 10.65 -11.98
C GLY A 532 17.74 10.30 -12.23
N GLU A 533 17.26 9.18 -11.68
CA GLU A 533 15.85 8.80 -11.77
C GLU A 533 14.99 9.46 -10.67
N PRO A 534 13.74 9.85 -10.98
CA PRO A 534 12.79 10.29 -9.98
C PRO A 534 12.53 9.22 -8.90
N ALA A 535 13.07 9.46 -7.70
CA ALA A 535 12.97 8.55 -6.57
C ALA A 535 12.50 9.27 -5.30
N GLY A 536 11.86 8.50 -4.42
CA GLY A 536 11.37 8.93 -3.12
C GLY A 536 11.41 7.81 -2.09
N ASP A 537 10.84 8.05 -0.92
CA ASP A 537 10.69 7.02 0.10
C ASP A 537 9.62 6.00 -0.34
N GLY A 538 10.04 4.76 -0.57
CA GLY A 538 9.15 3.70 -1.02
C GLY A 538 8.76 3.74 -2.50
N ALA A 539 9.32 4.65 -3.31
CA ALA A 539 8.92 4.82 -4.71
C ALA A 539 10.11 5.12 -5.65
N VAL A 540 10.05 4.57 -6.87
CA VAL A 540 10.89 4.93 -8.02
C VAL A 540 9.99 5.03 -9.24
N ALA A 541 10.02 6.16 -9.93
CA ALA A 541 9.49 6.29 -11.28
C ALA A 541 10.68 6.22 -12.25
N ASP A 542 10.74 5.13 -12.99
CA ASP A 542 11.81 4.81 -13.92
C ASP A 542 11.48 5.44 -15.29
N THR A 543 11.89 6.69 -15.46
CA THR A 543 11.44 7.56 -16.56
C THR A 543 12.58 8.34 -17.21
N ASN A 544 13.74 8.46 -16.60
CA ASN A 544 14.77 9.45 -16.95
C ASN A 544 16.08 8.82 -17.45
N GLN A 545 15.99 7.58 -17.91
CA GLN A 545 17.16 6.78 -18.21
C GLN A 545 17.95 7.35 -19.38
N THR A 546 19.27 7.38 -19.23
CA THR A 546 20.22 7.65 -20.31
C THR A 546 20.48 6.37 -21.12
N LEU A 547 21.10 6.49 -22.29
CA LEU A 547 21.54 5.31 -23.04
C LEU A 547 22.52 4.42 -22.24
N PHE A 548 23.29 5.01 -21.32
CA PHE A 548 24.19 4.26 -20.45
C PHE A 548 23.44 3.46 -19.38
N THR A 549 22.49 4.09 -18.66
CA THR A 549 21.72 3.38 -17.63
C THR A 549 20.81 2.32 -18.23
N ASP A 550 20.22 2.59 -19.40
CA ASP A 550 19.49 1.59 -20.21
C ASP A 550 20.37 0.37 -20.50
N ALA A 551 21.59 0.63 -20.98
CA ALA A 551 22.56 -0.42 -21.31
C ALA A 551 22.98 -1.21 -20.06
N LEU A 552 23.38 -0.52 -19.00
CA LEU A 552 23.86 -1.09 -17.74
C LEU A 552 22.82 -2.01 -17.12
N LEU A 553 21.58 -1.53 -16.98
CA LEU A 553 20.49 -2.24 -16.30
C LEU A 553 19.81 -3.31 -17.14
N GLY A 554 20.22 -3.47 -18.40
CA GLY A 554 19.73 -4.53 -19.29
C GLY A 554 18.34 -4.25 -19.87
N TYR A 555 18.01 -2.97 -20.12
CA TYR A 555 16.81 -2.57 -20.84
C TYR A 555 16.96 -2.90 -22.31
N ARG A 556 16.61 -4.13 -22.67
CA ARG A 556 16.70 -4.64 -24.05
C ARG A 556 15.62 -4.03 -24.94
N TYR A 557 14.46 -3.71 -24.40
CA TYR A 557 13.35 -3.13 -25.14
C TYR A 557 12.82 -1.86 -24.48
N TYR A 558 12.33 -0.94 -25.30
CA TYR A 558 11.71 0.30 -24.86
C TYR A 558 10.37 0.50 -25.56
N LEU A 559 9.32 0.77 -24.79
CA LEU A 559 7.98 1.06 -25.29
C LEU A 559 7.79 2.57 -25.34
N ASN A 560 7.70 3.10 -26.56
CA ASN A 560 7.47 4.51 -26.78
C ASN A 560 6.01 4.77 -27.14
N ASN A 561 5.37 5.72 -26.46
CA ASN A 561 4.09 6.23 -26.93
C ASN A 561 4.29 7.03 -28.23
N THR A 562 3.52 6.69 -29.26
CA THR A 562 3.52 7.36 -30.57
C THR A 562 2.27 8.20 -30.82
N SER A 563 1.30 8.19 -29.89
CA SER A 563 0.10 9.03 -29.93
C SER A 563 0.18 10.12 -28.87
N GLY A 564 -0.27 11.34 -29.20
CA GLY A 564 -0.46 12.41 -28.20
C GLY A 564 -1.75 12.25 -27.39
N GLN A 565 -2.37 11.06 -27.35
CA GLN A 565 -3.71 10.86 -26.77
C GLN A 565 -3.64 10.65 -25.25
N ALA A 566 -4.67 11.12 -24.55
CA ALA A 566 -4.77 11.05 -23.08
C ALA A 566 -4.81 9.61 -22.51
N THR A 567 -5.20 8.61 -23.32
CA THR A 567 -5.35 7.21 -22.88
C THR A 567 -4.03 6.56 -22.48
N ILE A 568 -2.90 7.01 -23.03
CA ILE A 568 -1.54 6.51 -22.72
C ILE A 568 -0.70 7.72 -22.27
N PRO A 569 -0.83 8.15 -21.00
CA PRO A 569 -0.19 9.37 -20.54
C PRO A 569 1.33 9.26 -20.59
N LEU A 570 1.96 10.19 -21.31
CA LEU A 570 3.41 10.30 -21.41
C LEU A 570 3.99 10.66 -20.03
N SER A 571 5.05 9.99 -19.63
CA SER A 571 5.75 10.22 -18.36
C SER A 571 7.13 10.84 -18.54
N THR A 572 7.67 10.81 -19.76
CA THR A 572 9.01 11.32 -20.09
C THR A 572 9.18 11.54 -21.59
N ASN A 573 10.12 12.40 -21.97
CA ASN A 573 10.64 12.52 -23.32
C ASN A 573 11.96 11.75 -23.44
N LYS A 574 12.11 10.96 -24.51
CA LYS A 574 13.32 10.17 -24.75
C LYS A 574 13.77 10.21 -26.22
N PRO A 575 14.23 11.36 -26.73
CA PRO A 575 14.67 11.50 -28.12
C PRO A 575 15.90 10.66 -28.47
N ASP A 576 16.69 10.20 -27.49
CA ASP A 576 17.80 9.27 -27.72
C ASP A 576 17.36 7.87 -28.19
N LEU A 577 16.05 7.55 -28.16
CA LEU A 577 15.48 6.36 -28.83
C LEU A 577 15.79 6.34 -30.34
N ALA A 578 16.16 7.47 -30.94
CA ALA A 578 16.70 7.51 -32.30
C ALA A 578 17.98 6.66 -32.49
N ARG A 579 18.65 6.26 -31.40
CA ARG A 579 19.80 5.33 -31.41
C ARG A 579 19.37 3.86 -31.27
N TYR A 580 18.09 3.57 -31.09
CA TYR A 580 17.56 2.22 -30.96
C TYR A 580 16.94 1.74 -32.27
N ASN A 581 16.91 0.43 -32.44
CA ASN A 581 16.33 -0.18 -33.63
C ASN A 581 14.81 -0.29 -33.44
N LEU A 582 14.02 0.34 -34.29
CA LEU A 582 12.57 0.14 -34.31
C LEU A 582 12.28 -1.32 -34.70
N LEU A 583 11.72 -2.10 -33.79
CA LEU A 583 11.37 -3.49 -34.02
C LEU A 583 9.99 -3.61 -34.65
N LYS A 584 9.00 -2.96 -34.03
CA LYS A 584 7.59 -3.06 -34.43
C LYS A 584 6.79 -1.89 -33.89
N LYS A 585 5.69 -1.55 -34.57
CA LYS A 585 4.65 -0.67 -34.05
C LYS A 585 3.38 -1.48 -33.79
N LYS A 586 2.81 -1.35 -32.60
CA LYS A 586 1.56 -1.99 -32.17
C LYS A 586 0.62 -0.93 -31.64
N ASP A 587 -0.48 -0.70 -32.35
CA ASP A 587 -1.44 0.35 -32.07
C ASP A 587 -0.74 1.71 -31.91
N GLN A 588 -0.78 2.27 -30.70
CA GLN A 588 -0.20 3.56 -30.33
C GLN A 588 1.20 3.44 -29.73
N ILE A 589 1.77 2.24 -29.63
CA ILE A 589 3.06 1.98 -28.98
C ILE A 589 4.08 1.49 -30.02
N ALA A 590 5.20 2.17 -30.13
CA ALA A 590 6.37 1.70 -30.86
C ALA A 590 7.32 0.96 -29.93
N ILE A 591 7.81 -0.19 -30.40
CA ILE A 591 8.72 -1.08 -29.66
C ILE A 591 10.10 -0.92 -30.26
N TYR A 592 11.03 -0.41 -29.47
CA TYR A 592 12.43 -0.24 -29.82
C TYR A 592 13.29 -1.30 -29.16
N GLN A 593 14.34 -1.75 -29.84
CA GLN A 593 15.35 -2.64 -29.31
C GLN A 593 16.66 -1.89 -29.08
N ASN A 594 17.17 -1.97 -27.87
CA ASN A 594 18.45 -1.38 -27.46
C ASN A 594 19.62 -2.26 -27.95
N PRO A 595 20.49 -1.76 -28.85
CA PRO A 595 21.64 -2.51 -29.35
C PRO A 595 22.79 -2.63 -28.34
N ASN A 596 22.77 -1.82 -27.28
CA ASN A 596 23.84 -1.72 -26.27
C ASN A 596 23.48 -2.38 -24.93
N ALA A 597 22.27 -2.94 -24.80
CA ALA A 597 21.83 -3.63 -23.59
C ALA A 597 22.79 -4.75 -23.17
N LEU A 598 23.28 -4.66 -21.93
CA LEU A 598 24.08 -5.70 -21.28
C LEU A 598 23.18 -6.85 -20.81
N ASP A 599 23.78 -8.03 -20.65
CA ASP A 599 23.13 -9.17 -20.02
C ASP A 599 23.06 -8.99 -18.49
N LEU A 600 22.26 -9.83 -17.81
CA LEU A 600 22.00 -9.74 -16.36
C LEU A 600 23.28 -9.72 -15.50
N GLY A 601 24.37 -10.31 -16.00
CA GLY A 601 25.69 -10.19 -15.41
C GLY A 601 26.81 -10.31 -16.43
N PHE A 602 27.98 -9.80 -16.06
CA PHE A 602 29.18 -9.71 -16.90
C PHE A 602 30.43 -9.56 -16.05
N ALA A 603 31.60 -9.82 -16.63
CA ALA A 603 32.89 -9.61 -15.97
C ALA A 603 33.17 -8.10 -15.84
N ALA A 604 33.45 -7.64 -14.62
CA ALA A 604 33.79 -6.24 -14.33
C ALA A 604 35.01 -6.16 -13.41
N SER A 605 35.65 -5.00 -13.36
CA SER A 605 36.74 -4.71 -12.42
C SER A 605 36.27 -4.78 -10.96
N GLU A 606 37.16 -5.18 -10.05
CA GLU A 606 36.89 -5.16 -8.60
C GLU A 606 36.62 -3.77 -8.02
N LYS A 607 36.93 -2.69 -8.76
CA LYS A 607 36.62 -1.31 -8.34
C LYS A 607 35.13 -1.11 -8.04
N VAL A 608 34.24 -1.83 -8.70
CA VAL A 608 32.79 -1.76 -8.42
C VAL A 608 32.44 -2.12 -6.97
N LEU A 609 33.28 -2.90 -6.28
CA LEU A 609 33.11 -3.25 -4.86
C LEU A 609 33.44 -2.09 -3.91
N LYS A 610 34.31 -1.18 -4.35
CA LYS A 610 34.80 -0.01 -3.60
C LYS A 610 34.20 1.30 -4.12
N HIS A 611 33.23 1.24 -5.03
CA HIS A 611 32.59 2.39 -5.63
C HIS A 611 32.13 3.41 -4.58
N HIS A 612 32.39 4.69 -4.84
CA HIS A 612 31.97 5.82 -4.03
C HIS A 612 30.94 6.61 -4.81
N VAL A 613 29.74 6.73 -4.25
CA VAL A 613 28.61 7.42 -4.90
C VAL A 613 28.92 8.92 -4.98
N VAL A 614 28.80 9.49 -6.18
CA VAL A 614 28.94 10.92 -6.44
C VAL A 614 27.59 11.61 -6.20
N ALA A 615 27.29 11.88 -4.93
CA ALA A 615 26.00 12.45 -4.52
C ALA A 615 25.67 13.77 -5.23
N ASN A 616 24.40 13.98 -5.57
CA ASN A 616 23.83 15.16 -6.24
C ASN A 616 24.31 15.43 -7.69
N TYR A 617 25.20 14.60 -8.25
CA TYR A 617 25.71 14.77 -9.61
C TYR A 617 25.51 13.49 -10.44
N PRO A 618 24.28 13.22 -10.90
CA PRO A 618 23.93 11.92 -11.48
C PRO A 618 24.71 11.56 -12.75
N ILE A 619 25.08 12.55 -13.57
CA ILE A 619 25.89 12.30 -14.77
C ILE A 619 27.35 11.98 -14.40
N LEU A 620 27.89 12.60 -13.34
CA LEU A 620 29.23 12.26 -12.83
C LEU A 620 29.24 10.89 -12.17
N GLU A 621 28.18 10.53 -11.44
CA GLU A 621 27.96 9.18 -10.94
C GLU A 621 27.97 8.15 -12.08
N GLN A 622 27.25 8.42 -13.18
CA GLN A 622 27.26 7.53 -14.35
C GLN A 622 28.65 7.38 -14.98
N ASN A 623 29.42 8.47 -15.08
CA ASN A 623 30.83 8.43 -15.51
C ASN A 623 31.69 7.57 -14.57
N GLN A 624 31.53 7.74 -13.26
CA GLN A 624 32.29 6.99 -12.25
C GLN A 624 31.95 5.50 -12.31
N ILE A 625 30.67 5.15 -12.46
CA ILE A 625 30.23 3.76 -12.65
C ILE A 625 30.86 3.18 -13.91
N ALA A 626 30.82 3.89 -15.05
CA ALA A 626 31.44 3.45 -16.29
C ALA A 626 32.95 3.18 -16.13
N ALA A 627 33.66 4.07 -15.45
CA ALA A 627 35.10 3.91 -15.18
C ALA A 627 35.39 2.73 -14.23
N ASP A 628 34.58 2.56 -13.18
CA ASP A 628 34.73 1.49 -12.21
C ASP A 628 34.46 0.10 -12.81
N LEU A 629 33.59 0.00 -13.82
CA LEU A 629 33.28 -1.24 -14.52
C LEU A 629 34.49 -1.82 -15.26
N VAL A 630 35.31 -0.98 -15.90
CA VAL A 630 36.43 -1.41 -16.75
C VAL A 630 37.82 -1.02 -16.23
N ASN A 631 37.90 -0.45 -15.02
CA ASN A 631 39.15 0.04 -14.43
C ASN A 631 39.85 1.13 -15.27
N SER A 632 39.09 1.98 -15.97
CA SER A 632 39.68 3.11 -16.72
C SER A 632 39.85 4.34 -15.83
N ALA A 633 40.72 5.26 -16.26
CA ALA A 633 40.77 6.60 -15.67
C ALA A 633 39.49 7.38 -16.03
N THR A 634 39.02 8.24 -15.13
CA THR A 634 37.85 9.12 -15.33
C THR A 634 38.10 10.23 -16.35
N GLU A 635 39.34 10.43 -16.79
CA GLU A 635 39.75 11.46 -17.76
C GLU A 635 39.27 11.19 -19.20
N GLN A 636 38.77 9.98 -19.49
CA GLN A 636 38.05 9.64 -20.73
C GLN A 636 36.57 9.41 -20.41
N PRO A 637 35.82 10.48 -20.09
CA PRO A 637 34.47 10.33 -19.56
C PRO A 637 33.48 9.93 -20.66
N LEU A 638 32.48 9.14 -20.27
CA LEU A 638 31.37 8.77 -21.13
C LEU A 638 30.47 9.97 -21.46
N PHE A 639 30.29 10.85 -20.48
CA PHE A 639 29.58 12.12 -20.57
C PHE A 639 30.54 13.29 -20.40
N THR A 640 30.46 14.26 -21.29
CA THR A 640 31.25 15.49 -21.21
C THR A 640 30.36 16.69 -20.91
N LEU A 641 30.82 17.58 -20.03
CA LEU A 641 30.12 18.84 -19.74
C LEU A 641 30.15 19.74 -20.98
N GLN A 642 29.02 20.34 -21.30
CA GLN A 642 28.85 21.24 -22.43
C GLN A 642 28.41 22.62 -21.92
N PHE A 643 28.89 23.68 -22.57
CA PHE A 643 28.53 25.04 -22.21
C PHE A 643 27.33 25.52 -23.02
N PHE A 644 26.44 26.26 -22.36
CA PHE A 644 25.39 26.99 -23.07
C PHE A 644 26.01 28.14 -23.87
N ASN A 645 25.54 28.37 -25.09
CA ASN A 645 25.95 29.50 -25.93
C ASN A 645 25.49 30.82 -25.32
N THR A 646 24.24 30.91 -24.85
CA THR A 646 23.70 32.09 -24.18
C THR A 646 22.76 31.72 -23.05
N VAL A 647 22.65 32.61 -22.05
CA VAL A 647 21.62 32.57 -21.01
C VAL A 647 20.92 33.93 -21.00
N THR A 648 19.61 33.92 -21.21
CA THR A 648 18.80 35.14 -21.26
C THR A 648 17.63 35.05 -20.29
N TYR A 649 17.20 36.20 -19.78
CA TYR A 649 16.16 36.31 -18.77
C TYR A 649 14.99 37.13 -19.30
N LYS A 650 13.76 36.61 -19.19
CA LYS A 650 12.53 37.40 -19.43
C LYS A 650 11.73 37.45 -18.15
N ASN A 651 11.40 38.66 -17.69
CA ASN A 651 10.66 38.87 -16.44
C ASN A 651 11.35 38.21 -15.20
N ALA A 652 12.65 37.95 -15.28
CA ALA A 652 13.45 37.30 -14.24
C ALA A 652 14.70 38.12 -13.90
N LYS A 653 15.11 38.12 -12.63
CA LYS A 653 16.36 38.73 -12.17
C LYS A 653 17.08 37.80 -11.19
N GLN A 654 18.36 37.54 -11.41
CA GLN A 654 19.19 36.75 -10.50
C GLN A 654 19.56 37.55 -9.25
N LYS A 655 19.54 36.92 -8.06
CA LYS A 655 19.98 37.57 -6.81
C LYS A 655 21.51 37.67 -6.74
N PRO A 656 22.09 38.85 -6.43
CA PRO A 656 23.55 39.06 -6.39
C PRO A 656 24.34 38.33 -5.27
N LYS A 657 23.72 37.44 -4.47
CA LYS A 657 24.37 36.79 -3.30
C LYS A 657 24.14 35.28 -3.18
N LEU A 658 23.32 34.69 -4.06
CA LEU A 658 23.03 33.25 -4.11
C LEU A 658 23.02 32.91 -5.60
N ASN A 659 24.10 32.31 -6.12
CA ASN A 659 24.40 32.22 -7.56
C ASN A 659 23.37 31.48 -8.43
N GLU A 660 22.25 31.03 -7.89
CA GLU A 660 21.26 30.21 -8.58
C GLU A 660 19.81 30.62 -8.25
N THR A 661 19.61 31.71 -7.50
CA THR A 661 18.28 32.18 -7.11
C THR A 661 17.74 33.22 -8.08
N PHE A 662 16.55 32.98 -8.61
CA PHE A 662 15.88 33.85 -9.57
C PHE A 662 14.58 34.42 -8.99
N LEU A 663 14.41 35.73 -9.15
CA LEU A 663 13.23 36.48 -8.76
C LEU A 663 12.38 36.79 -9.98
N ARG A 664 11.06 36.62 -9.84
CA ARG A 664 10.08 37.11 -10.81
C ARG A 664 9.82 38.59 -10.59
N ILE A 665 9.93 39.39 -11.64
CA ILE A 665 9.83 40.87 -11.56
C ILE A 665 8.37 41.31 -11.57
N ASP A 666 7.58 40.87 -12.56
CA ASP A 666 6.16 41.14 -12.72
C ASP A 666 5.32 39.92 -12.29
N PRO A 667 4.47 40.05 -11.26
CA PRO A 667 3.58 38.98 -10.79
C PRO A 667 2.50 38.55 -11.79
N LYS A 668 2.17 39.37 -12.80
CA LYS A 668 1.10 39.08 -13.77
C LYS A 668 1.50 38.07 -14.85
N ASN A 669 2.80 38.01 -15.16
CA ASN A 669 3.34 37.16 -16.22
C ASN A 669 4.30 36.11 -15.62
N PRO A 670 4.46 34.93 -16.23
CA PRO A 670 5.53 34.00 -15.85
C PRO A 670 6.91 34.62 -16.13
N ALA A 671 7.91 34.15 -15.39
CA ALA A 671 9.32 34.47 -15.59
C ALA A 671 10.01 33.32 -16.32
N HIS A 672 11.03 33.63 -17.12
CA HIS A 672 11.74 32.67 -17.96
C HIS A 672 13.24 32.79 -17.80
N VAL A 673 13.91 31.65 -17.65
CA VAL A 673 15.37 31.51 -17.79
C VAL A 673 15.64 30.64 -19.01
N ILE A 674 16.18 31.26 -20.05
CA ILE A 674 16.31 30.66 -21.38
C ILE A 674 17.78 30.39 -21.66
N TYR A 675 18.10 29.12 -21.82
CA TYR A 675 19.43 28.64 -22.19
C TYR A 675 19.43 28.23 -23.67
N THR A 676 20.45 28.63 -24.42
CA THR A 676 20.64 28.13 -25.79
C THR A 676 21.92 27.33 -25.91
N PHE A 677 21.90 26.29 -26.74
CA PHE A 677 23.11 25.54 -27.10
C PHE A 677 23.00 25.00 -28.53
N THR A 678 24.12 24.82 -29.22
CA THR A 678 24.17 24.25 -30.57
C THR A 678 25.04 23.00 -30.56
N PRO A 679 24.47 21.80 -30.72
CA PRO A 679 25.22 20.56 -30.80
C PRO A 679 26.27 20.58 -31.90
N THR A 680 27.50 20.17 -31.57
CA THR A 680 28.61 20.02 -32.53
C THR A 680 28.77 18.59 -33.04
N THR A 681 28.20 17.61 -32.34
CA THR A 681 28.21 16.19 -32.70
C THR A 681 26.78 15.64 -32.76
N SER A 682 26.62 14.45 -33.34
CA SER A 682 25.31 13.77 -33.40
C SER A 682 24.88 13.19 -32.05
N ASP A 683 25.77 13.21 -31.06
CA ASP A 683 25.57 12.59 -29.75
C ASP A 683 24.32 13.10 -29.04
N PRO A 684 23.72 12.28 -28.14
CA PRO A 684 22.60 12.73 -27.34
C PRO A 684 23.04 13.68 -26.22
N TYR A 685 22.19 14.67 -25.95
CA TYR A 685 22.40 15.70 -24.93
C TYR A 685 21.39 15.57 -23.79
N TYR A 686 21.88 15.75 -22.57
CA TYR A 686 21.13 15.61 -21.34
C TYR A 686 21.28 16.85 -20.46
N LEU A 687 20.23 17.17 -19.71
CA LEU A 687 20.19 18.28 -18.76
C LEU A 687 19.96 17.74 -17.36
N THR A 688 20.75 18.17 -16.38
CA THR A 688 20.42 17.92 -14.98
C THR A 688 19.44 18.97 -14.44
N LEU A 689 18.50 18.53 -13.61
CA LEU A 689 17.50 19.39 -12.96
C LEU A 689 17.54 19.16 -11.45
N GLY A 690 17.85 20.21 -10.68
CA GLY A 690 17.96 20.16 -9.23
C GLY A 690 16.68 19.75 -8.50
N SER A 691 16.83 19.15 -7.31
CA SER A 691 15.71 18.64 -6.50
C SER A 691 14.76 19.72 -5.95
N SER A 692 15.13 21.00 -6.02
CA SER A 692 14.28 22.13 -5.62
C SER A 692 13.18 22.46 -6.65
N LEU A 693 13.17 21.76 -7.80
CA LEU A 693 12.38 22.07 -8.98
C LEU A 693 11.24 21.07 -9.23
N GLU A 694 10.70 20.47 -8.16
CA GLU A 694 9.48 19.66 -8.22
C GLU A 694 8.27 20.44 -8.79
N LYS A 695 7.22 19.71 -9.20
CA LYS A 695 6.06 20.25 -9.95
C LYS A 695 5.45 21.52 -9.33
N ASN A 696 5.01 22.42 -10.22
CA ASN A 696 4.48 23.77 -9.99
C ASN A 696 5.53 24.83 -9.64
N ALA A 697 6.81 24.47 -9.51
CA ALA A 697 7.88 25.45 -9.40
C ALA A 697 8.33 25.95 -10.78
N VAL A 698 8.64 25.02 -11.70
CA VAL A 698 9.20 25.31 -13.03
C VAL A 698 8.60 24.36 -14.07
N GLN A 699 8.28 24.89 -15.25
CA GLN A 699 7.97 24.11 -16.44
C GLN A 699 9.18 24.19 -17.38
N VAL A 700 9.64 23.02 -17.85
CA VAL A 700 10.77 22.92 -18.78
C VAL A 700 10.25 22.72 -20.19
N SER A 701 10.73 23.51 -21.14
CA SER A 701 10.43 23.32 -22.56
C SER A 701 11.69 23.34 -23.41
N LEU A 702 11.66 22.60 -24.51
CA LEU A 702 12.71 22.54 -25.52
C LEU A 702 12.12 22.99 -26.86
N ASN A 703 12.69 24.03 -27.46
CA ASN A 703 12.24 24.62 -28.72
C ASN A 703 10.73 24.94 -28.74
N GLY A 704 10.20 25.43 -27.62
CA GLY A 704 8.77 25.75 -27.45
C GLY A 704 7.86 24.57 -27.09
N HIS A 705 8.37 23.33 -27.08
CA HIS A 705 7.61 22.15 -26.69
C HIS A 705 7.91 21.76 -25.24
N THR A 706 6.87 21.56 -24.43
CA THR A 706 7.04 21.16 -23.02
C THR A 706 7.63 19.76 -22.91
N LEU A 707 8.68 19.62 -22.11
CA LEU A 707 9.23 18.32 -21.74
C LEU A 707 8.40 17.73 -20.60
N GLN A 708 7.98 16.49 -20.78
CA GLN A 708 7.36 15.69 -19.73
C GLN A 708 8.43 15.21 -18.77
N GLN A 709 8.17 15.42 -17.48
CA GLN A 709 9.04 15.04 -16.39
C GLN A 709 8.17 14.52 -15.24
N TYR A 710 8.58 13.42 -14.62
CA TYR A 710 7.90 12.95 -13.42
C TYR A 710 8.04 13.98 -12.29
N ASP A 711 6.92 14.27 -11.65
CA ASP A 711 6.71 15.49 -10.87
C ASP A 711 7.26 15.46 -9.44
N THR A 712 7.56 14.28 -8.92
CA THR A 712 7.93 14.05 -7.52
C THR A 712 9.27 13.35 -7.46
N PHE A 713 10.28 14.02 -6.90
CA PHE A 713 11.66 13.51 -6.82
C PHE A 713 12.47 14.28 -5.79
N ARG A 714 13.25 13.55 -4.97
CA ARG A 714 14.08 14.17 -3.92
C ARG A 714 15.52 14.52 -4.35
N ASP A 715 15.99 13.91 -5.42
CA ASP A 715 17.38 13.96 -5.90
C ASP A 715 17.46 14.78 -7.21
N THR A 716 18.66 15.21 -7.62
CA THR A 716 18.84 15.81 -8.95
C THR A 716 18.50 14.79 -10.03
N VAL A 717 17.60 15.13 -10.95
CA VAL A 717 17.15 14.24 -12.03
C VAL A 717 17.83 14.57 -13.35
N VAL A 718 17.85 13.62 -14.28
CA VAL A 718 18.39 13.78 -15.63
C VAL A 718 17.24 13.89 -16.64
N LEU A 719 17.29 14.87 -17.53
CA LEU A 719 16.34 15.04 -18.63
C LEU A 719 17.04 14.77 -19.96
N ASN A 720 16.38 14.05 -20.85
CA ASN A 720 16.86 13.83 -22.20
C ASN A 720 16.36 14.93 -23.12
N LEU A 721 17.27 15.71 -23.70
CA LEU A 721 16.92 16.87 -24.51
C LEU A 721 16.82 16.53 -26.00
N THR A 722 17.90 16.03 -26.60
CA THR A 722 17.98 15.87 -28.05
C THR A 722 19.02 14.83 -28.45
N SER A 723 18.91 14.32 -29.67
CA SER A 723 19.88 13.45 -30.33
C SER A 723 19.87 13.76 -31.82
N ASN A 724 21.02 13.64 -32.50
CA ASN A 724 21.16 13.91 -33.94
C ASN A 724 20.80 15.35 -34.38
N ALA A 725 21.10 16.36 -33.56
CA ALA A 725 20.75 17.77 -33.81
C ALA A 725 21.95 18.66 -34.17
N ILE A 726 22.91 18.14 -34.95
CA ILE A 726 24.15 18.85 -35.31
C ILE A 726 23.82 20.19 -35.99
N GLY A 727 24.44 21.27 -35.50
CA GLY A 727 24.31 22.61 -36.07
C GLY A 727 22.94 23.26 -35.87
N GLN A 728 21.97 22.58 -35.25
CA GLN A 728 20.64 23.11 -34.98
C GLN A 728 20.63 23.74 -33.58
N GLN A 729 20.43 25.05 -33.50
CA GLN A 729 20.32 25.73 -32.20
C GLN A 729 19.13 25.19 -31.42
N GLN A 730 19.39 24.76 -30.19
CA GLN A 730 18.40 24.28 -29.23
C GLN A 730 18.15 25.36 -28.18
N THR A 731 16.90 25.51 -27.78
CA THR A 731 16.47 26.48 -26.76
C THR A 731 15.76 25.75 -25.62
N VAL A 732 16.36 25.76 -24.43
CA VAL A 732 15.77 25.26 -23.20
C VAL A 732 15.21 26.45 -22.42
N ASP A 733 13.89 26.49 -22.24
CA ASP A 733 13.21 27.52 -21.47
C ASP A 733 12.65 26.94 -20.17
N LEU A 734 13.16 27.45 -19.04
CA LEU A 734 12.69 27.19 -17.69
C LEU A 734 11.73 28.30 -17.26
N SER A 735 10.42 28.04 -17.34
CA SER A 735 9.39 29.02 -17.01
C SER A 735 8.81 28.80 -15.61
N PHE A 736 8.58 29.88 -14.86
CA PHE A 736 8.10 29.81 -13.48
C PHE A 736 7.17 30.96 -13.08
N SER A 737 6.18 30.64 -12.25
CA SER A 737 5.19 31.61 -11.74
C SER A 737 5.35 31.90 -10.24
N LYS A 738 6.27 31.23 -9.56
CA LYS A 738 6.60 31.56 -8.16
C LYS A 738 7.34 32.90 -8.08
N LYS A 739 7.22 33.58 -6.94
CA LYS A 739 7.94 34.85 -6.70
C LYS A 739 9.45 34.67 -6.79
N GLU A 740 9.92 33.52 -6.30
CA GLU A 740 11.33 33.17 -6.20
C GLU A 740 11.47 31.66 -6.43
N ILE A 741 12.51 31.29 -7.17
CA ILE A 741 12.93 29.90 -7.38
C ILE A 741 14.44 29.77 -7.21
N TRP A 742 14.89 28.56 -6.89
CA TRP A 742 16.30 28.21 -6.82
C TRP A 742 16.64 27.17 -7.88
N LEU A 743 17.27 27.61 -8.98
CA LEU A 743 17.66 26.80 -10.12
C LEU A 743 19.06 26.17 -9.89
N GLN A 744 19.13 25.16 -9.03
CA GLN A 744 20.37 24.45 -8.75
C GLN A 744 20.65 23.33 -9.75
N ASN A 745 21.93 23.01 -9.94
CA ASN A 745 22.39 21.86 -10.74
C ASN A 745 21.82 21.83 -12.17
N ILE A 746 21.74 22.98 -12.84
CA ILE A 746 21.36 23.07 -14.26
C ILE A 746 22.62 22.97 -15.12
N ASN A 747 22.96 21.75 -15.55
CA ASN A 747 24.15 21.48 -16.35
C ASN A 747 23.80 20.67 -17.59
N LEU A 748 24.44 21.01 -18.71
CA LEU A 748 24.29 20.33 -19.99
C LEU A 748 25.43 19.34 -20.20
N TYR A 749 25.11 18.13 -20.62
CA TYR A 749 26.08 17.08 -20.92
C TYR A 749 25.81 16.45 -22.28
N SER A 750 26.87 16.04 -22.99
CA SER A 750 26.76 15.16 -24.15
C SER A 750 27.35 13.80 -23.84
N LEU A 751 26.69 12.73 -24.30
CA LEU A 751 27.17 11.35 -24.16
C LEU A 751 27.91 10.93 -25.42
N ASN A 752 29.19 10.55 -25.30
CA ASN A 752 29.93 9.98 -26.42
C ASN A 752 29.38 8.59 -26.78
N TYR A 753 28.60 8.51 -27.87
CA TYR A 753 27.91 7.27 -28.25
C TYR A 753 28.88 6.16 -28.70
N GLN A 754 30.01 6.52 -29.29
CA GLN A 754 31.04 5.55 -29.67
C GLN A 754 31.71 4.93 -28.45
N ALA A 755 32.03 5.75 -27.44
CA ALA A 755 32.57 5.26 -26.17
C ALA A 755 31.58 4.33 -25.44
N LEU A 756 30.27 4.65 -25.45
CA LEU A 756 29.23 3.74 -24.93
C LEU A 756 29.23 2.40 -25.66
N THR A 757 29.27 2.43 -26.99
CA THR A 757 29.23 1.22 -27.81
C THR A 757 30.47 0.34 -27.55
N HIS A 758 31.65 0.96 -27.47
CA HIS A 758 32.89 0.26 -27.13
C HIS A 758 32.85 -0.36 -25.73
N LEU A 759 32.46 0.41 -24.72
CA LEU A 759 32.30 -0.05 -23.34
C LEU A 759 31.35 -1.27 -23.26
N THR A 760 30.18 -1.16 -23.87
CA THR A 760 29.19 -2.24 -23.81
C THR A 760 29.58 -3.46 -24.65
N GLN A 761 30.34 -3.28 -25.74
CA GLN A 761 30.91 -4.40 -26.49
C GLN A 761 31.97 -5.15 -25.66
N GLN A 762 32.85 -4.43 -24.97
CA GLN A 762 33.85 -5.01 -24.08
C GLN A 762 33.21 -5.83 -22.96
N LEU A 763 32.15 -5.31 -22.30
CA LEU A 763 31.46 -6.01 -21.22
C LEU A 763 30.67 -7.23 -21.73
N ARG A 764 30.01 -7.13 -22.89
CA ARG A 764 29.25 -8.24 -23.50
C ARG A 764 30.13 -9.40 -23.95
N ALA A 765 31.38 -9.15 -24.34
CA ALA A 765 32.32 -10.21 -24.70
C ALA A 765 32.53 -11.24 -23.57
N HIS A 766 32.31 -10.81 -22.32
CA HIS A 766 32.44 -11.64 -21.11
C HIS A 766 31.15 -11.65 -20.27
N ALA A 767 30.01 -11.71 -20.95
CA ALA A 767 28.69 -11.83 -20.32
C ALA A 767 28.46 -13.19 -19.66
N LEU A 768 27.65 -13.20 -18.60
CA LEU A 768 27.09 -14.40 -17.99
C LEU A 768 26.06 -15.01 -18.94
N LYS A 769 26.38 -16.16 -19.52
CA LYS A 769 25.46 -16.93 -20.37
C LYS A 769 24.53 -17.74 -19.49
N LEU A 770 23.24 -17.36 -19.45
CA LEU A 770 22.25 -18.01 -18.62
C LEU A 770 21.83 -19.38 -19.21
N ASN A 771 21.93 -20.43 -18.40
CA ASN A 771 21.37 -21.75 -18.69
C ASN A 771 19.97 -21.92 -18.07
N THR A 772 19.74 -21.30 -16.91
CA THR A 772 18.47 -21.37 -16.18
C THR A 772 18.20 -20.03 -15.54
N PHE A 773 16.97 -19.54 -15.69
CA PHE A 773 16.51 -18.32 -15.07
C PHE A 773 15.09 -18.49 -14.55
N SER A 774 14.89 -18.09 -13.30
CA SER A 774 13.60 -17.81 -12.67
C SER A 774 13.81 -16.67 -11.69
N ASN A 775 12.73 -16.16 -11.09
CA ASN A 775 12.86 -15.07 -10.13
C ASN A 775 13.69 -15.45 -8.88
N THR A 776 13.81 -16.73 -8.54
CA THR A 776 14.55 -17.20 -7.36
C THR A 776 15.81 -17.98 -7.71
N THR A 777 16.07 -18.31 -8.98
CA THR A 777 17.23 -19.11 -9.39
C THR A 777 17.84 -18.55 -10.67
N ILE A 778 19.13 -18.24 -10.62
CA ILE A 778 19.91 -17.80 -11.78
C ILE A 778 21.12 -18.74 -11.89
N LYS A 779 21.25 -19.45 -13.01
CA LYS A 779 22.39 -20.32 -13.27
C LYS A 779 22.95 -20.02 -14.64
N GLY A 780 24.27 -19.86 -14.71
CA GLY A 780 24.95 -19.57 -15.96
C GLY A 780 26.44 -19.87 -15.92
N THR A 781 27.08 -19.69 -17.07
CA THR A 781 28.53 -19.78 -17.22
C THR A 781 29.13 -18.44 -17.62
N ILE A 782 30.32 -18.15 -17.11
CA ILE A 782 31.04 -16.91 -17.40
C ILE A 782 32.53 -17.19 -17.54
N THR A 783 33.20 -16.43 -18.41
CA THR A 783 34.67 -16.43 -18.52
C THR A 783 35.20 -15.10 -17.99
N ILE A 784 36.09 -15.17 -17.01
CA ILE A 784 36.77 -14.02 -16.41
C ILE A 784 38.14 -13.85 -17.09
N PRO A 785 38.34 -12.79 -17.90
CA PRO A 785 39.54 -12.64 -18.72
C PRO A 785 40.79 -12.24 -17.93
N GLN A 786 40.65 -11.50 -16.83
CA GLN A 786 41.77 -10.93 -16.07
C GLN A 786 41.69 -11.25 -14.58
N GLN A 787 42.82 -11.15 -13.88
CA GLN A 787 42.81 -11.17 -12.41
C GLN A 787 42.13 -9.90 -11.87
N ASN A 788 41.70 -9.93 -10.61
CA ASN A 788 41.05 -8.79 -9.92
C ASN A 788 39.74 -8.34 -10.59
N GLN A 789 38.98 -9.30 -11.12
CA GLN A 789 37.66 -9.09 -11.66
C GLN A 789 36.58 -9.80 -10.84
N VAL A 790 35.35 -9.36 -11.02
CA VAL A 790 34.16 -9.90 -10.38
C VAL A 790 33.15 -10.26 -11.46
N LEU A 791 32.30 -11.24 -11.20
CA LEU A 791 30.97 -11.26 -11.82
C LEU A 791 30.18 -10.12 -11.19
N MET A 792 29.88 -9.09 -11.97
CA MET A 792 28.93 -8.04 -11.62
C MET A 792 27.57 -8.39 -12.21
N THR A 793 26.51 -8.21 -11.45
CA THR A 793 25.13 -8.40 -11.93
C THR A 793 24.31 -7.13 -11.74
N THR A 794 23.12 -7.09 -12.35
CA THR A 794 22.09 -6.07 -12.06
C THR A 794 20.93 -6.63 -11.26
N VAL A 795 21.21 -7.67 -10.45
CA VAL A 795 20.31 -8.22 -9.43
C VAL A 795 20.55 -7.46 -8.13
N PRO A 796 19.56 -6.74 -7.59
CA PRO A 796 19.71 -6.08 -6.30
C PRO A 796 20.11 -7.06 -5.20
N TYR A 797 21.07 -6.64 -4.37
CA TYR A 797 21.53 -7.42 -3.23
C TYR A 797 20.40 -7.51 -2.20
N ALA A 798 20.07 -8.74 -1.81
CA ALA A 798 19.23 -9.05 -0.68
C ALA A 798 19.87 -10.18 0.13
N ALA A 799 19.71 -10.16 1.46
CA ALA A 799 20.33 -11.14 2.36
C ALA A 799 19.90 -12.60 2.08
N GLY A 800 18.77 -12.80 1.41
CA GLY A 800 18.28 -14.12 1.01
C GLY A 800 19.00 -14.77 -0.17
N TRP A 801 19.83 -14.02 -0.91
CA TRP A 801 20.61 -14.57 -2.02
C TRP A 801 21.83 -15.37 -1.53
N HIS A 802 22.01 -16.55 -2.12
CA HIS A 802 23.13 -17.45 -1.87
C HIS A 802 23.79 -17.78 -3.20
N ALA A 803 25.13 -17.84 -3.21
CA ALA A 803 25.92 -18.08 -4.41
C ALA A 803 26.78 -19.33 -4.28
N THR A 804 26.87 -20.10 -5.36
CA THR A 804 27.90 -21.11 -5.56
C THR A 804 28.67 -20.85 -6.85
N VAL A 805 29.98 -21.12 -6.82
CA VAL A 805 30.89 -21.04 -7.95
C VAL A 805 31.55 -22.40 -8.09
N ASP A 806 31.41 -23.02 -9.26
CA ASP A 806 31.93 -24.36 -9.55
C ASP A 806 31.51 -25.42 -8.50
N GLY A 807 30.28 -25.28 -7.99
CA GLY A 807 29.70 -26.16 -6.98
C GLY A 807 30.02 -25.78 -5.52
N HIS A 808 30.95 -24.86 -5.28
CA HIS A 808 31.35 -24.46 -3.93
C HIS A 808 30.66 -23.17 -3.48
N PRO A 809 30.14 -23.09 -2.24
CA PRO A 809 29.55 -21.87 -1.69
C PRO A 809 30.54 -20.71 -1.64
N VAL A 810 30.09 -19.51 -2.03
CA VAL A 810 30.89 -18.27 -1.97
C VAL A 810 30.11 -17.14 -1.32
N LYS A 811 30.83 -16.18 -0.72
CA LYS A 811 30.21 -14.98 -0.15
C LYS A 811 29.90 -13.97 -1.25
N ILE A 812 28.66 -13.49 -1.27
CA ILE A 812 28.23 -12.38 -2.12
C ILE A 812 28.77 -11.06 -1.53
N LYS A 813 29.27 -10.19 -2.41
CA LYS A 813 29.60 -8.79 -2.09
C LYS A 813 28.59 -7.85 -2.76
N ARG A 814 28.59 -6.58 -2.34
CA ARG A 814 27.79 -5.52 -2.95
C ARG A 814 28.63 -4.77 -3.97
N GLY A 815 28.28 -4.88 -5.25
CA GLY A 815 28.80 -4.03 -6.32
C GLY A 815 27.93 -2.78 -6.47
N LEU A 816 28.56 -1.62 -6.72
CA LEU A 816 27.87 -0.32 -6.86
C LEU A 816 26.90 -0.03 -5.70
N LYS A 817 27.24 -0.52 -4.49
CA LYS A 817 26.44 -0.46 -3.25
C LYS A 817 25.07 -1.16 -3.27
N ASN A 818 24.51 -1.51 -4.43
CA ASN A 818 23.15 -2.03 -4.57
C ASN A 818 23.07 -3.44 -5.15
N PHE A 819 24.02 -3.89 -5.98
CA PHE A 819 23.87 -5.15 -6.72
C PHE A 819 24.73 -6.29 -6.21
N ILE A 820 24.37 -7.53 -6.57
CA ILE A 820 25.17 -8.73 -6.31
C ILE A 820 26.44 -8.69 -7.16
N ALA A 821 27.59 -8.83 -6.49
CA ALA A 821 28.88 -9.03 -7.12
C ALA A 821 29.62 -10.21 -6.46
N ILE A 822 30.27 -11.05 -7.28
CA ILE A 822 31.03 -12.22 -6.81
C ILE A 822 32.46 -12.10 -7.33
N PRO A 823 33.47 -11.97 -6.45
CA PRO A 823 34.86 -12.07 -6.86
C PRO A 823 35.17 -13.44 -7.44
N LEU A 824 35.75 -13.46 -8.62
CA LEU A 824 36.10 -14.69 -9.35
C LEU A 824 37.57 -14.63 -9.76
N LYS A 825 38.20 -15.79 -9.85
CA LYS A 825 39.56 -15.90 -10.41
C LYS A 825 39.48 -15.81 -11.93
N LYS A 826 40.61 -15.55 -12.58
CA LYS A 826 40.71 -15.70 -14.05
C LYS A 826 40.37 -17.14 -14.44
N GLY A 827 39.49 -17.31 -15.43
CA GLY A 827 39.09 -18.64 -15.92
C GLY A 827 37.62 -18.75 -16.27
N HIS A 828 37.19 -19.96 -16.62
CA HIS A 828 35.79 -20.28 -16.89
C HIS A 828 35.14 -20.79 -15.60
N HIS A 829 33.98 -20.23 -15.25
CA HIS A 829 33.24 -20.56 -14.03
C HIS A 829 31.78 -20.86 -14.31
N THR A 830 31.21 -21.79 -13.54
CA THR A 830 29.77 -22.00 -13.45
C THR A 830 29.26 -21.33 -12.18
N VAL A 831 28.32 -20.39 -12.32
CA VAL A 831 27.77 -19.65 -11.20
C VAL A 831 26.30 -20.00 -11.02
N THR A 832 25.90 -20.24 -9.77
CA THR A 832 24.49 -20.41 -9.39
C THR A 832 24.14 -19.46 -8.26
N LEU A 833 23.11 -18.65 -8.47
CA LEU A 833 22.46 -17.83 -7.44
C LEU A 833 21.10 -18.45 -7.12
N LYS A 834 20.81 -18.64 -5.83
CA LYS A 834 19.50 -19.06 -5.35
C LYS A 834 19.02 -18.15 -4.23
N TYR A 835 17.74 -17.79 -4.29
CA TYR A 835 17.11 -16.93 -3.31
C TYR A 835 16.19 -17.72 -2.38
N TRP A 836 16.31 -17.46 -1.08
CA TRP A 836 15.38 -17.93 -0.06
C TRP A 836 15.20 -16.83 0.99
N PRO A 837 13.95 -16.52 1.41
CA PRO A 837 13.74 -15.42 2.35
C PRO A 837 14.41 -15.68 3.71
N PRO A 838 15.12 -14.71 4.29
CA PRO A 838 15.70 -14.84 5.63
C PRO A 838 14.65 -15.19 6.68
N TYR A 839 15.00 -16.09 7.61
CA TYR A 839 14.13 -16.60 8.68
C TYR A 839 12.89 -17.40 8.25
N PHE A 840 12.63 -17.58 6.95
CA PHE A 840 11.48 -18.37 6.49
C PHE A 840 11.50 -19.81 7.03
N TYR A 841 12.62 -20.52 6.91
CA TYR A 841 12.72 -21.91 7.41
C TYR A 841 12.56 -22.01 8.92
N TRP A 842 13.09 -21.06 9.69
CA TRP A 842 12.91 -21.00 11.14
C TRP A 842 11.44 -20.77 11.48
N GLY A 843 10.80 -19.79 10.85
CA GLY A 843 9.37 -19.53 11.03
C GLY A 843 8.51 -20.74 10.65
N LEU A 844 8.79 -21.37 9.52
CA LEU A 844 8.09 -22.57 9.06
C LEU A 844 8.23 -23.72 10.06
N THR A 845 9.44 -23.97 10.54
CA THR A 845 9.72 -25.03 11.53
C THR A 845 8.96 -24.75 12.82
N ILE A 846 9.01 -23.53 13.34
CA ILE A 846 8.29 -23.10 14.54
C ILE A 846 6.77 -23.30 14.36
N SER A 847 6.22 -22.86 13.23
CA SER A 847 4.79 -22.98 12.94
C SER A 847 4.35 -24.44 12.82
N LEU A 848 5.13 -25.30 12.14
CA LEU A 848 4.83 -26.73 12.00
C LEU A 848 4.90 -27.47 13.33
N ILE A 849 5.94 -27.23 14.14
CA ILE A 849 6.07 -27.82 15.48
C ILE A 849 4.90 -27.38 16.36
N SER A 850 4.57 -26.10 16.34
CA SER A 850 3.46 -25.54 17.14
C SER A 850 2.11 -26.11 16.70
N ALA A 851 1.88 -26.28 15.39
CA ALA A 851 0.72 -26.94 14.85
C ALA A 851 0.65 -28.43 15.27
N GLY A 852 1.79 -29.14 15.23
CA GLY A 852 1.89 -30.52 15.70
C GLY A 852 1.53 -30.67 17.18
N PHE A 853 2.12 -29.86 18.06
CA PHE A 853 1.78 -29.85 19.49
C PHE A 853 0.32 -29.46 19.74
N ALA A 854 -0.20 -28.47 18.99
CA ALA A 854 -1.58 -28.05 19.08
C ALA A 854 -2.56 -29.19 18.74
N ILE A 855 -2.33 -29.87 17.63
CA ILE A 855 -3.13 -31.00 17.16
C ILE A 855 -3.02 -32.18 18.14
N GLY A 856 -1.80 -32.55 18.54
CA GLY A 856 -1.56 -33.63 19.50
C GLY A 856 -2.21 -33.37 20.86
N GLY A 857 -2.10 -32.15 21.37
CA GLY A 857 -2.75 -31.71 22.61
C GLY A 857 -4.28 -31.76 22.51
N TYR A 858 -4.85 -31.36 21.36
CA TYR A 858 -6.29 -31.44 21.13
C TYR A 858 -6.80 -32.89 21.14
N TYR A 859 -6.11 -33.80 20.46
CA TYR A 859 -6.48 -35.21 20.42
C TYR A 859 -6.31 -35.88 21.79
N SER A 860 -5.22 -35.59 22.50
CA SER A 860 -4.96 -36.10 23.86
C SER A 860 -6.04 -35.63 24.84
N TYR A 861 -6.42 -34.35 24.80
CA TYR A 861 -7.52 -33.82 25.62
C TYR A 861 -8.86 -34.50 25.29
N ARG A 862 -9.17 -34.69 24.00
CA ARG A 862 -10.39 -35.40 23.59
C ARG A 862 -10.40 -36.86 24.03
N TYR A 863 -9.27 -37.54 23.92
CA TYR A 863 -9.11 -38.93 24.35
C TYR A 863 -9.29 -39.07 25.86
N TYR A 864 -8.60 -38.26 26.65
CA TYR A 864 -8.75 -38.21 28.11
C TYR A 864 -10.20 -37.95 28.52
N ARG A 865 -10.85 -36.94 27.90
CA ARG A 865 -12.25 -36.62 28.21
C ARG A 865 -13.22 -37.76 27.85
N ARG A 866 -12.95 -38.53 26.78
CA ARG A 866 -13.75 -39.71 26.44
C ARG A 866 -13.56 -40.84 27.47
N ARG A 867 -12.34 -41.10 27.93
CA ARG A 867 -12.06 -42.16 28.93
C ARG A 867 -12.58 -41.89 30.34
N HIS A 868 -12.83 -40.63 30.70
CA HIS A 868 -13.36 -40.25 32.01
C HIS A 868 -14.85 -39.84 31.98
N LEU A 869 -15.52 -40.01 30.84
CA LEU A 869 -16.99 -39.84 30.69
C LEU A 869 -17.71 -41.17 30.43
N PHE A 870 -16.96 -42.27 30.35
CA PHE A 870 -17.40 -43.65 30.53
C PHE A 870 -16.72 -44.17 31.79
#